data_AF-A0A226QT02-F1
#
_entry.id   AF-A0A226QT02-F1
#
_cell.length_a   1.000
_cell.length_b   1.000
_cell.length_c   1.000
_cell.angle_alpha   90.00
_cell.angle_beta   90.00
_cell.angle_gamma   90.00
#
_symmetry.space_group_name_H-M   'P 1'
#
loop_
_entity.id
_entity.type
_entity.pdbx_description
1 polymer ?
#
loop_
_entity_poly.entity_id
_entity_poly.type
_entity_poly.pdbx_seq_one_letter_code
_entity_poly.pdbx_strand_id
1 'polypeptide(L)'
;MGIRDIQMKRIIERIIRYYLKHGRYPTFQTITYHFSKWLREHTPGAPSFHPLTFFRKEVSDSKRHNQNIERIYTDICDAYQATIEQHKRIMSNFYYIETERNKLWNELSRLSNQIDELIMTTGNADFKYFQGQTISFEDMSMIDQEKTTAFVDLSNQQVTLKESIANTKIIPINPKNVKFSLLMPAEKTEALESIQRAFDGNLNTAWWQVVKSKTPGSIEEETSMGMRAELIIMFDKEEEFNEIRYVGHHGKPIYMKIEFTTDGVQFISLPDKNNYRKVIHGDVWQFPKIRAKGIKMIFEKKEHDDRSAGVYQYYFGAKDITIMNKSYVSEGVLYTNPIEFSQSIQEISGYYEDDIPFNTNIHYEIALYEPEKHVNELIWYPISSYDDDQAKYPKVIQFNFKYVRTVEASKAEPTGQVINGMQVFRLIKDNGESIVSEILKDENSTETEEAFDQIKNAQLFRGINQWRREKCYVPFDGTIPLNNKWTQLYAEQPSVIKIDYLPIGNVLTLQKQNEGIENFYRFTTCVYMEEPKVQPLSLSMVHTMPSGARKRLGTYSIYLNNERLIPLNDEVTLNLKKGWNEIQILYHWGDLELRKDMKREDLPYETYIGKFNFAKQKKIRADLIPLTYVDVHSLYHNISPNNRNYFSIHERQIVLNYQPKNCIFQLVYESDTNVTQNNTIILRATLSRDPNVVDITPKIKRIRLRAK
;
A
#
# COMPACT_ATOMS: atom_id res chain seq x y z
N MET A 1 0.68 30.10 48.47
CA MET A 1 -0.21 31.16 49.01
C MET A 1 0.67 32.33 49.42
N GLY A 2 0.11 33.50 49.72
CA GLY A 2 0.92 34.62 50.22
C GLY A 2 1.34 34.41 51.68
N ILE A 3 2.41 35.08 52.14
CA ILE A 3 2.83 35.07 53.55
C ILE A 3 1.66 35.46 54.48
N ARG A 4 0.86 36.44 54.06
CA ARG A 4 -0.37 36.87 54.75
C ARG A 4 -1.33 35.70 55.04
N ASP A 5 -1.60 34.85 54.04
CA ASP A 5 -2.57 33.77 54.18
C ASP A 5 -2.05 32.67 55.11
N ILE A 6 -0.75 32.39 55.04
CA ILE A 6 -0.07 31.43 55.91
C ILE A 6 -0.15 31.89 57.37
N GLN A 7 0.17 33.16 57.63
CA GLN A 7 0.07 33.76 58.96
C GLN A 7 -1.37 33.70 59.48
N MET A 8 -2.36 34.09 58.67
CA MET A 8 -3.77 34.04 59.06
C MET A 8 -4.23 32.62 59.41
N LYS A 9 -3.91 31.63 58.57
CA LYS A 9 -4.26 30.22 58.79
C LYS A 9 -3.62 29.68 60.05
N ARG A 10 -2.32 29.96 60.28
CA ARG A 10 -1.58 29.49 61.45
C ARG A 10 -2.17 30.06 62.75
N ILE A 11 -2.57 31.33 62.76
CA ILE A 11 -3.18 31.93 63.94
C ILE A 11 -4.57 31.38 64.22
N ILE A 12 -5.40 31.19 63.19
CA ILE A 12 -6.70 30.52 63.33
C ILE A 12 -6.51 29.11 63.89
N GLU A 13 -5.55 28.35 63.33
CA GLU A 13 -5.22 27.02 63.82
C GLU A 13 -4.69 27.02 65.26
N ARG A 14 -3.86 28.01 65.63
CA ARG A 14 -3.36 28.18 66.99
C ARG A 14 -4.50 28.45 67.98
N ILE A 15 -5.47 29.29 67.61
CA ILE A 15 -6.66 29.56 68.42
C ILE A 15 -7.47 28.27 68.57
N ILE A 16 -7.73 27.55 67.47
CA ILE A 16 -8.49 26.30 67.51
C ILE A 16 -7.79 25.25 68.38
N ARG A 17 -6.49 25.02 68.17
CA ARG A 17 -5.68 24.08 68.95
C ARG A 17 -5.65 24.44 70.44
N TYR A 18 -5.61 25.73 70.78
CA TYR A 18 -5.67 26.18 72.17
C TYR A 18 -6.97 25.72 72.85
N TYR A 19 -8.12 25.95 72.23
CA TYR A 19 -9.41 25.53 72.81
C TYR A 19 -9.59 24.01 72.84
N LEU A 20 -9.16 23.31 71.78
CA LEU A 20 -9.22 21.84 71.72
C LEU A 20 -8.36 21.19 72.82
N LYS A 21 -7.16 21.72 73.10
CA LYS A 21 -6.31 21.24 74.21
C LYS A 21 -6.95 21.38 75.58
N HIS A 22 -7.90 22.30 75.75
CA HIS A 22 -8.66 22.50 76.98
C HIS A 22 -10.04 21.82 76.92
N GLY A 23 -10.26 20.89 75.98
CA GLY A 23 -11.49 20.10 75.85
C GLY A 23 -12.72 20.88 75.39
N ARG A 24 -12.53 22.05 74.77
CA ARG A 24 -13.63 22.92 74.32
C ARG A 24 -13.59 23.09 72.80
N TYR A 25 -14.76 23.06 72.17
CA TYR A 25 -14.90 23.45 70.77
C TYR A 25 -15.12 24.97 70.68
N PRO A 26 -14.21 25.73 70.04
CA PRO A 26 -14.39 27.16 69.91
C PRO A 26 -15.52 27.47 68.93
N THR A 27 -16.44 28.37 69.31
CA THR A 27 -17.46 28.89 68.39
C THR A 27 -16.84 29.84 67.38
N PHE A 28 -17.49 30.04 66.23
CA PHE A 28 -17.02 30.98 65.20
C PHE A 28 -16.83 32.41 65.76
N GLN A 29 -17.70 32.86 66.65
CA GLN A 29 -17.60 34.15 67.34
C GLN A 29 -16.31 34.24 68.19
N THR A 30 -15.96 33.15 68.87
CA THR A 30 -14.74 33.06 69.70
C THR A 30 -13.48 33.13 68.83
N ILE A 31 -13.45 32.39 67.71
CA ILE A 31 -12.35 32.43 66.74
C ILE A 31 -12.20 33.85 66.18
N THR A 32 -13.32 34.48 65.78
CA THR A 32 -13.33 35.83 65.21
C THR A 32 -12.86 36.88 66.21
N TYR A 33 -13.27 36.78 67.48
CA TYR A 33 -12.81 37.68 68.55
C TYR A 33 -11.30 37.59 68.76
N HIS A 34 -10.75 36.39 68.93
CA HIS A 34 -9.30 36.22 69.14
C HIS A 34 -8.48 36.57 67.89
N PHE A 35 -9.00 36.24 66.71
CA PHE A 35 -8.36 36.58 65.45
C PHE A 35 -8.35 38.09 65.20
N SER A 36 -9.48 38.78 65.43
CA SER A 36 -9.55 40.25 65.30
C SER A 36 -8.66 40.96 66.32
N LYS A 37 -8.53 40.43 67.55
CA LYS A 37 -7.56 40.93 68.53
C LYS A 37 -6.13 40.83 68.00
N TRP A 38 -5.77 39.68 67.43
CA TRP A 38 -4.45 39.48 66.84
C TRP A 38 -4.17 40.44 65.68
N LEU A 39 -5.15 40.67 64.80
CA LEU A 39 -5.04 41.61 63.66
C LEU A 39 -4.84 43.08 64.07
N ARG A 40 -5.26 43.47 65.28
CA ARG A 40 -5.00 44.83 65.80
C ARG A 40 -3.54 45.00 66.22
N GLU A 41 -2.90 43.92 66.66
CA GLU A 41 -1.54 43.92 67.17
C GLU A 41 -0.50 43.57 66.09
N HIS A 42 -0.92 42.93 65.00
CA HIS A 42 -0.05 42.44 63.93
C HIS A 42 -0.62 42.77 62.55
N THR A 43 0.23 43.26 61.65
CA THR A 43 -0.12 43.49 60.24
C THR A 43 0.16 42.23 59.41
N PRO A 44 -0.86 41.55 58.85
CA PRO A 44 -0.64 40.34 58.06
C PRO A 44 0.22 40.61 56.82
N GLY A 45 1.18 39.72 56.57
CA GLY A 45 2.16 39.84 55.49
C GLY A 45 3.45 40.55 55.91
N ALA A 46 3.49 41.21 57.07
CA ALA A 46 4.71 41.74 57.66
C ALA A 46 5.36 40.70 58.61
N PRO A 47 6.68 40.79 58.85
CA PRO A 47 7.34 39.99 59.87
C PRO A 47 6.78 40.30 61.27
N SER A 48 6.62 39.28 62.10
CA SER A 48 6.21 39.41 63.50
C SER A 48 7.36 39.86 64.41
N PHE A 49 8.61 39.68 63.96
CA PHE A 49 9.81 40.12 64.64
C PHE A 49 9.90 41.65 64.73
N HIS A 50 10.25 42.11 65.92
CA HIS A 50 10.59 43.50 66.19
C HIS A 50 11.91 43.52 66.96
N PRO A 51 12.90 44.34 66.56
CA PRO A 51 14.19 44.35 67.21
C PRO A 51 14.04 44.76 68.68
N LEU A 52 14.64 43.97 69.57
CA LEU A 52 14.71 44.30 70.99
C LEU A 52 15.79 45.37 71.21
N THR A 53 15.41 46.50 71.81
CA THR A 53 16.34 47.48 72.34
C THR A 53 16.69 47.11 73.78
N PHE A 54 17.98 46.93 74.07
CA PHE A 54 18.49 46.70 75.42
C PHE A 54 19.16 47.95 75.96
N PHE A 55 18.81 48.36 77.18
CA PHE A 55 19.48 49.46 77.86
C PHE A 55 20.66 48.95 78.71
N ARG A 56 21.67 49.81 78.90
CA ARG A 56 22.86 49.45 79.69
C ARG A 56 22.47 49.17 81.15
N LYS A 57 22.86 48.00 81.68
CA LYS A 57 22.53 47.45 83.03
C LYS A 57 21.09 46.91 83.20
N GLU A 58 20.34 46.67 82.12
CA GLU A 58 19.04 46.00 82.19
C GLU A 58 19.21 44.51 82.63
N VAL A 59 18.29 44.01 83.46
CA VAL A 59 18.30 42.62 83.93
C VAL A 59 17.95 41.70 82.76
N SER A 60 18.71 40.63 82.57
CA SER A 60 18.48 39.66 81.50
C SER A 60 17.16 38.91 81.70
N ASP A 61 16.20 39.10 80.79
CA ASP A 61 14.94 38.36 80.73
C ASP A 61 15.02 37.26 79.66
N SER A 62 15.19 36.01 80.12
CA SER A 62 15.25 34.83 79.26
C SER A 62 13.94 34.58 78.51
N LYS A 63 12.78 34.93 79.10
CA LYS A 63 11.48 34.74 78.47
C LYS A 63 11.30 35.71 77.29
N ARG A 64 11.67 36.98 77.48
CA ARG A 64 11.66 37.99 76.41
C ARG A 64 12.63 37.63 75.28
N HIS A 65 13.80 37.09 75.62
CA HIS A 65 14.78 36.61 74.64
C HIS A 65 14.25 35.41 73.84
N ASN A 66 13.71 34.39 74.52
CA ASN A 66 13.15 33.20 73.87
C ASN A 66 11.96 33.54 72.95
N GLN A 67 11.07 34.44 73.39
CA GLN A 67 9.96 34.93 72.55
C GLN A 67 10.46 35.63 71.29
N ASN A 68 11.60 36.32 71.36
CA ASN A 68 12.19 36.98 70.21
C ASN A 68 12.77 35.97 69.21
N ILE A 69 13.47 34.94 69.70
CA ILE A 69 13.96 33.84 68.88
C ILE A 69 12.78 33.09 68.23
N GLU A 70 11.70 32.83 68.97
CA GLU A 70 10.49 32.20 68.43
C GLU A 70 9.85 33.02 67.29
N ARG A 71 9.85 34.35 67.39
CA ARG A 71 9.36 35.24 66.31
C ARG A 71 10.24 35.17 65.07
N ILE A 72 11.56 35.24 65.22
CA ILE A 72 12.51 35.08 64.12
C ILE A 72 12.30 33.72 63.44
N TYR A 73 12.21 32.64 64.23
CA TYR A 73 11.97 31.30 63.73
C TYR A 73 10.65 31.22 62.94
N THR A 74 9.57 31.80 63.49
CA THR A 74 8.24 31.82 62.87
C THR A 74 8.26 32.56 61.52
N ASP A 75 8.90 33.72 61.47
CA ASP A 75 9.01 34.53 60.25
C ASP A 75 9.85 33.83 59.16
N ILE A 76 10.95 33.19 59.56
CA ILE A 76 11.78 32.37 58.64
C ILE A 76 10.96 31.19 58.11
N CYS A 77 10.23 30.48 58.97
CA CYS A 77 9.35 29.39 58.55
C CYS A 77 8.25 29.88 57.59
N ASP A 78 7.65 31.04 57.84
CA ASP A 78 6.65 31.65 56.95
C ASP A 78 7.23 31.98 55.58
N ALA A 79 8.43 32.56 55.54
CA ALA A 79 9.14 32.88 54.29
C ALA A 79 9.46 31.61 53.49
N TYR A 80 10.00 30.56 54.14
CA TYR A 80 10.27 29.29 53.47
C TYR A 80 8.99 28.60 52.99
N GLN A 81 7.94 28.56 53.81
CA GLN A 81 6.68 27.96 53.42
C GLN A 81 6.05 28.68 52.22
N ALA A 82 6.04 30.01 52.23
CA ALA A 82 5.55 30.81 51.12
C ALA A 82 6.35 30.54 49.84
N THR A 83 7.68 30.47 49.94
CA THR A 83 8.56 30.17 48.81
C THR A 83 8.30 28.77 48.24
N ILE A 84 8.16 27.76 49.10
CA ILE A 84 7.84 26.38 48.70
C ILE A 84 6.48 26.33 48.00
N GLU A 85 5.45 26.97 48.56
CA GLU A 85 4.13 26.98 47.95
C GLU A 85 4.10 27.75 46.62
N GLN A 86 4.85 28.86 46.51
CA GLN A 86 5.00 29.58 45.25
C GLN A 86 5.72 28.70 44.22
N HIS A 87 6.79 28.02 44.60
CA HIS A 87 7.51 27.10 43.72
C HIS A 87 6.60 25.96 43.25
N LYS A 88 5.84 25.33 44.16
CA LYS A 88 4.84 24.30 43.80
C LYS A 88 3.81 24.82 42.80
N ARG A 89 3.33 26.05 42.97
CA ARG A 89 2.39 26.67 42.03
C ARG A 89 3.03 26.92 40.66
N ILE A 90 4.27 27.42 40.63
CA ILE A 90 5.01 27.64 39.38
C ILE A 90 5.23 26.30 38.66
N MET A 91 5.64 25.25 39.37
CA MET A 91 5.81 23.91 38.80
C MET A 91 4.48 23.35 38.27
N SER A 92 3.39 23.47 39.03
CA SER A 92 2.07 23.06 38.56
C SER A 92 1.63 23.80 37.30
N ASN A 93 1.86 25.12 37.25
CA ASN A 93 1.56 25.92 36.06
C ASN A 93 2.45 25.53 34.88
N PHE A 94 3.72 25.23 35.12
CA PHE A 94 4.66 24.77 34.09
C PHE A 94 4.20 23.44 33.49
N TYR A 95 3.85 22.45 34.32
CA TYR A 95 3.31 21.18 33.85
C TYR A 95 2.02 21.37 33.05
N TYR A 96 1.12 22.24 33.49
CA TYR A 96 -0.10 22.56 32.74
C TYR A 96 0.23 23.15 31.36
N ILE A 97 1.14 24.13 31.30
CA ILE A 97 1.57 24.74 30.03
C ILE A 97 2.23 23.70 29.13
N GLU A 98 3.04 22.80 29.68
CA GLU A 98 3.67 21.72 28.92
C GLU A 98 2.63 20.76 28.33
N THR A 99 1.60 20.40 29.10
CA THR A 99 0.50 19.57 28.60
C THR A 99 -0.29 20.25 27.49
N GLU A 100 -0.64 21.53 27.63
CA GLU A 100 -1.32 22.31 26.59
C GLU A 100 -0.45 22.45 25.33
N ARG A 101 0.86 22.67 25.51
CA ARG A 101 1.82 22.73 24.40
C ARG A 101 1.86 21.40 23.62
N ASN A 102 1.91 20.27 24.33
CA ASN A 102 1.93 18.96 23.69
C ASN A 102 0.60 18.68 22.94
N LYS A 103 -0.54 19.10 23.52
CA LYS A 103 -1.83 19.03 22.85
C LYS A 103 -1.85 19.84 21.54
N LEU A 104 -1.38 21.08 21.56
CA LEU A 104 -1.31 21.93 20.36
C LEU A 104 -0.37 21.35 19.29
N TRP A 105 0.75 20.74 19.70
CA TRP A 105 1.64 20.04 18.78
C TRP A 105 0.95 18.87 18.07
N ASN A 106 0.19 18.06 18.81
CA ASN A 106 -0.58 16.96 18.23
C ASN A 106 -1.68 17.47 17.29
N GLU A 107 -2.34 18.57 17.62
CA GLU A 107 -3.34 19.21 16.73
C GLU A 107 -2.68 19.72 15.43
N LEU A 108 -1.51 20.35 15.53
CA LEU A 108 -0.75 20.81 14.37
C LEU A 108 -0.31 19.67 13.47
N SER A 109 0.15 18.56 14.05
CA SER A 109 0.62 17.42 13.26
C SER A 109 -0.54 16.70 12.58
N ARG A 110 -1.70 16.57 13.25
CA ARG A 110 -2.94 16.10 12.63
C ARG A 110 -3.36 16.96 11.43
N LEU A 111 -3.31 18.29 11.58
CA LEU A 111 -3.60 19.21 10.47
C LEU A 111 -2.59 19.04 9.32
N SER A 112 -1.32 18.82 9.64
CA SER A 112 -0.30 18.53 8.63
C SER A 112 -0.61 17.25 7.86
N ASN A 113 -1.05 16.18 8.53
CA ASN A 113 -1.43 14.91 7.89
C ASN A 113 -2.65 15.09 6.98
N GLN A 114 -3.65 15.87 7.41
CA GLN A 114 -4.81 16.21 6.58
C GLN A 114 -4.42 17.00 5.32
N ILE A 115 -3.47 17.93 5.44
CA ILE A 115 -2.94 18.66 4.28
C ILE A 115 -2.22 17.70 3.33
N ASP A 116 -1.39 16.79 3.84
CA ASP A 116 -0.72 15.78 3.03
C ASP A 116 -1.72 14.87 2.30
N GLU A 117 -2.79 14.44 2.96
CA GLU A 117 -3.88 13.65 2.36
C GLU A 117 -4.59 14.39 1.22
N LEU A 118 -4.86 15.69 1.40
CA LEU A 118 -5.44 16.55 0.35
C LEU A 118 -4.46 16.79 -0.81
N ILE A 119 -3.16 16.90 -0.53
CA ILE A 119 -2.13 17.00 -1.58
C ILE A 119 -2.06 15.69 -2.38
N MET A 120 -2.19 14.54 -1.72
CA MET A 120 -2.20 13.24 -2.39
C MET A 120 -3.37 13.05 -3.36
N THR A 121 -4.53 13.65 -3.06
CA THR A 121 -5.71 13.62 -3.95
C THR A 121 -5.63 14.66 -5.05
N THR A 122 -5.12 15.85 -4.77
CA THR A 122 -5.01 16.97 -5.74
C THR A 122 -3.83 16.87 -6.70
N GLY A 123 -2.73 16.22 -6.31
CA GLY A 123 -1.53 16.05 -7.13
C GLY A 123 -1.67 15.10 -8.34
N ASN A 124 -2.82 14.42 -8.49
CA ASN A 124 -3.12 13.57 -9.64
C ASN A 124 -4.04 14.32 -10.62
N ALA A 125 -3.46 14.89 -11.68
CA ALA A 125 -4.20 15.61 -12.73
C ALA A 125 -5.32 14.79 -13.42
N ASP A 126 -5.34 13.46 -13.22
CA ASP A 126 -6.28 12.54 -13.86
C ASP A 126 -7.43 12.04 -12.95
N PHE A 127 -7.61 12.54 -11.72
CA PHE A 127 -8.64 12.05 -10.77
C PHE A 127 -8.65 10.53 -10.57
N LYS A 128 -7.49 9.87 -10.78
CA LYS A 128 -7.39 8.41 -10.83
C LYS A 128 -7.65 7.72 -9.48
N TYR A 129 -7.48 8.44 -8.36
CA TYR A 129 -7.69 7.96 -7.00
C TYR A 129 -8.66 8.90 -6.30
N PHE A 130 -9.66 8.36 -5.60
CA PHE A 130 -10.69 9.18 -4.94
C PHE A 130 -10.29 9.62 -3.53
N GLN A 131 -9.36 8.92 -2.87
CA GLN A 131 -8.94 9.24 -1.50
C GLN A 131 -7.52 8.73 -1.18
N GLY A 132 -6.80 9.50 -0.37
CA GLY A 132 -5.55 9.11 0.26
C GLY A 132 -5.69 9.08 1.78
N GLN A 133 -4.94 8.20 2.44
CA GLN A 133 -4.86 8.07 3.90
C GLN A 133 -3.40 8.08 4.32
N THR A 134 -3.05 8.86 5.35
CA THR A 134 -1.69 8.91 5.90
C THR A 134 -1.66 8.33 7.31
N ILE A 135 -0.84 7.31 7.49
CA ILE A 135 -0.56 6.73 8.81
C ILE A 135 0.76 7.33 9.30
N SER A 136 0.64 8.19 10.31
CA SER A 136 1.76 8.72 11.09
C SER A 136 1.84 7.99 12.44
N PHE A 137 3.02 8.04 13.08
CA PHE A 137 3.26 7.41 14.38
C PHE A 137 3.32 8.44 15.51
N GLU A 138 2.48 9.46 15.42
CA GLU A 138 2.36 10.54 16.41
C GLU A 138 1.41 10.14 17.55
N ASP A 139 0.46 9.27 17.24
CA ASP A 139 -0.42 8.62 18.19
C ASP A 139 -0.62 7.14 17.84
N MET A 140 -1.34 6.42 18.69
CA MET A 140 -1.67 5.01 18.50
C MET A 140 -3.07 4.80 17.89
N SER A 141 -3.72 5.85 17.38
CA SER A 141 -5.13 5.79 16.98
C SER A 141 -5.39 4.84 15.80
N MET A 142 -4.44 4.78 14.87
CA MET A 142 -4.50 3.94 13.66
C MET A 142 -3.88 2.56 13.85
N ILE A 143 -3.38 2.23 15.06
CA ILE A 143 -2.58 1.02 15.32
C ILE A 143 -3.37 0.06 16.22
N ASP A 144 -3.41 -1.21 15.82
CA ASP A 144 -3.97 -2.28 16.64
C ASP A 144 -2.93 -2.69 17.69
N GLN A 145 -3.12 -2.21 18.92
CA GLN A 145 -2.19 -2.44 20.04
C GLN A 145 -2.18 -3.89 20.53
N GLU A 146 -3.24 -4.67 20.28
CA GLU A 146 -3.34 -6.05 20.75
C GLU A 146 -2.52 -6.99 19.86
N LYS A 147 -2.48 -6.70 18.56
CA LYS A 147 -1.77 -7.55 17.57
C LYS A 147 -0.38 -7.05 17.23
N THR A 148 -0.10 -5.76 17.41
CA THR A 148 1.21 -5.18 17.09
C THR A 148 2.27 -5.63 18.09
N THR A 149 3.32 -6.27 17.58
CA THR A 149 4.50 -6.69 18.36
C THR A 149 5.72 -5.79 18.14
N ALA A 150 5.72 -5.01 17.05
CA ALA A 150 6.71 -3.97 16.80
C ALA A 150 6.61 -2.83 17.83
N PHE A 151 7.70 -2.10 18.06
CA PHE A 151 7.71 -0.95 18.96
C PHE A 151 7.38 0.32 18.20
N VAL A 152 6.32 1.01 18.62
CA VAL A 152 5.91 2.30 18.06
C VAL A 152 6.44 3.40 18.97
N ASP A 153 7.42 4.15 18.48
CA ASP A 153 8.04 5.26 19.18
C ASP A 153 7.34 6.58 18.83
N LEU A 154 6.45 7.03 19.71
CA LEU A 154 5.72 8.29 19.56
C LEU A 154 6.62 9.52 19.66
N SER A 155 7.76 9.42 20.34
CA SER A 155 8.67 10.57 20.51
C SER A 155 9.46 10.85 19.24
N ASN A 156 9.89 9.79 18.56
CA ASN A 156 10.63 9.87 17.31
C ASN A 156 9.75 9.66 16.06
N GLN A 157 8.44 9.47 16.24
CA GLN A 157 7.44 9.26 15.19
C GLN A 157 7.81 8.13 14.22
N GLN A 158 8.24 6.99 14.76
CA GLN A 158 8.71 5.87 13.96
C GLN A 158 8.34 4.51 14.57
N VAL A 159 8.28 3.48 13.74
CA VAL A 159 8.12 2.08 14.17
C VAL A 159 9.43 1.34 13.99
N THR A 160 9.88 0.65 15.03
CA THR A 160 11.09 -0.17 15.04
C THR A 160 10.82 -1.57 15.59
N LEU A 161 11.80 -2.45 15.49
CA LEU A 161 11.83 -3.68 16.28
C LEU A 161 11.87 -3.32 17.77
N LYS A 162 11.28 -4.17 18.59
CA LYS A 162 11.28 -3.99 20.05
C LYS A 162 12.69 -4.18 20.61
N GLU A 163 13.08 -3.30 21.51
CA GLU A 163 14.36 -3.40 22.21
C GLU A 163 14.38 -4.60 23.18
N SER A 164 15.47 -5.36 23.15
CA SER A 164 15.75 -6.42 24.10
C SER A 164 16.33 -5.82 25.38
N ILE A 165 15.45 -5.50 26.33
CA ILE A 165 15.79 -4.80 27.59
C ILE A 165 16.94 -5.50 28.33
N ALA A 166 17.01 -6.83 28.31
CA ALA A 166 18.05 -7.60 28.99
C ALA A 166 19.47 -7.35 28.42
N ASN A 167 19.56 -6.99 27.14
CA ASN A 167 20.81 -6.82 26.41
C ASN A 167 21.14 -5.35 26.11
N THR A 168 20.21 -4.43 26.37
CA THR A 168 20.43 -2.99 26.20
C THR A 168 21.17 -2.41 27.41
N LYS A 169 22.32 -1.77 27.18
CA LYS A 169 23.15 -1.15 28.22
C LYS A 169 23.32 0.35 27.94
N ILE A 170 23.02 1.19 28.91
CA ILE A 170 23.45 2.60 28.92
C ILE A 170 24.90 2.65 29.37
N ILE A 171 25.76 3.32 28.60
CA ILE A 171 27.16 3.49 28.97
C ILE A 171 27.25 4.61 30.01
N PRO A 172 27.76 4.33 31.23
CA PRO A 172 27.94 5.37 32.23
C PRO A 172 29.04 6.34 31.79
N ILE A 173 28.72 7.63 31.74
CA ILE A 173 29.67 8.69 31.38
C ILE A 173 30.18 9.31 32.67
N ASN A 174 31.50 9.30 32.88
CA ASN A 174 32.12 10.01 33.98
C ASN A 174 32.34 11.48 33.59
N PRO A 175 31.65 12.45 34.21
CA PRO A 175 31.75 13.85 33.80
C PRO A 175 33.16 14.46 33.95
N LYS A 176 34.05 13.85 34.74
CA LYS A 176 35.45 14.28 34.87
C LYS A 176 36.27 14.04 33.61
N ASN A 177 35.85 13.08 32.78
CA ASN A 177 36.50 12.73 31.53
C ASN A 177 35.89 13.48 30.33
N VAL A 178 35.02 14.45 30.60
CA VAL A 178 34.35 15.26 29.59
C VAL A 178 35.02 16.62 29.51
N LYS A 179 35.40 17.04 28.31
CA LYS A 179 36.05 18.34 28.05
C LYS A 179 35.32 19.08 26.96
N PHE A 180 35.02 20.34 27.21
CA PHE A 180 34.49 21.27 26.24
C PHE A 180 35.59 22.24 25.81
N SER A 181 35.84 22.33 24.50
CA SER A 181 36.82 23.23 23.90
C SER A 181 36.18 24.06 22.79
N LEU A 182 36.63 25.30 22.65
CA LEU A 182 36.28 26.11 21.50
C LEU A 182 37.26 25.87 20.37
N LEU A 183 36.73 25.84 19.14
CA LEU A 183 37.52 25.75 17.92
C LEU A 183 37.75 27.12 17.27
N MET A 184 37.18 28.18 17.86
CA MET A 184 37.25 29.56 17.37
C MET A 184 37.59 30.54 18.50
N PRO A 185 38.20 31.69 18.18
CA PRO A 185 38.50 32.71 19.17
C PRO A 185 37.22 33.27 19.80
N ALA A 186 37.21 33.37 21.13
CA ALA A 186 36.14 33.98 21.92
C ALA A 186 36.73 34.95 22.93
N GLU A 187 35.99 36.00 23.27
CA GLU A 187 36.40 36.97 24.29
C GLU A 187 36.24 36.43 25.70
N LYS A 188 35.12 35.72 25.93
CA LYS A 188 34.81 35.12 27.22
C LYS A 188 34.01 33.85 27.04
N THR A 189 34.34 32.83 27.82
CA THR A 189 33.55 31.62 27.98
C THR A 189 33.16 31.46 29.44
N GLU A 190 31.90 31.11 29.68
CA GLU A 190 31.38 30.90 31.03
C GLU A 190 30.36 29.77 31.02
N ALA A 191 30.55 28.79 31.91
CA ALA A 191 29.55 27.76 32.16
C ALA A 191 28.54 28.34 33.15
N LEU A 192 27.32 28.64 32.69
CA LEU A 192 26.22 29.01 33.58
C LEU A 192 25.79 27.82 34.42
N GLU A 193 25.86 26.62 33.83
CA GLU A 193 25.55 25.37 34.52
C GLU A 193 26.57 24.28 34.20
N SER A 194 26.80 23.40 35.18
CA SER A 194 27.82 22.34 35.09
C SER A 194 27.52 21.33 33.98
N ILE A 195 28.58 20.87 33.32
CA ILE A 195 28.51 19.84 32.28
C ILE A 195 27.97 18.49 32.79
N GLN A 196 28.05 18.26 34.11
CA GLN A 196 27.48 17.09 34.77
C GLN A 196 25.97 16.94 34.53
N ARG A 197 25.26 18.07 34.38
CA ARG A 197 23.81 18.09 34.16
C ARG A 197 23.39 17.59 32.78
N ALA A 198 24.32 17.43 31.84
CA ALA A 198 24.01 16.77 30.56
C ALA A 198 23.97 15.24 30.67
N PHE A 199 24.41 14.66 31.79
CA PHE A 199 24.59 13.22 31.96
C PHE A 199 23.86 12.67 33.20
N ASP A 200 23.02 13.48 33.85
CA ASP A 200 22.30 13.10 35.08
C ASP A 200 20.96 12.40 34.80
N GLY A 201 20.54 12.31 33.53
CA GLY A 201 19.30 11.69 33.09
C GLY A 201 18.03 12.48 33.43
N ASN A 202 18.16 13.74 33.88
CA ASN A 202 17.03 14.58 34.27
C ASN A 202 16.80 15.70 33.24
N LEU A 203 15.69 15.63 32.50
CA LEU A 203 15.34 16.61 31.46
C LEU A 203 15.01 18.03 31.98
N ASN A 204 14.89 18.20 33.30
CA ASN A 204 14.69 19.49 33.95
C ASN A 204 16.01 20.20 34.30
N THR A 205 17.13 19.50 34.26
CA THR A 205 18.48 20.06 34.36
C THR A 205 19.11 20.15 32.98
N ALA A 206 20.10 21.01 32.83
CA ALA A 206 20.85 21.15 31.59
C ALA A 206 22.27 21.64 31.86
N TRP A 207 23.20 21.20 31.03
CA TRP A 207 24.47 21.89 30.84
C TRP A 207 24.23 23.14 29.99
N TRP A 208 24.82 24.26 30.39
CA TRP A 208 24.69 25.52 29.65
C TRP A 208 26.00 26.30 29.66
N GLN A 209 26.57 26.44 28.47
CA GLN A 209 27.80 27.17 28.19
C GLN A 209 27.50 28.40 27.34
N VAL A 210 27.97 29.56 27.80
CA VAL A 210 27.89 30.82 27.06
C VAL A 210 29.26 31.15 26.48
N VAL A 211 29.27 31.47 25.19
CA VAL A 211 30.46 31.88 24.45
C VAL A 211 30.19 33.28 23.90
N LYS A 212 31.01 34.24 24.31
CA LYS A 212 30.92 35.64 23.91
C LYS A 212 31.99 35.95 22.87
N SER A 213 31.59 36.48 21.72
CA SER A 213 32.48 36.84 20.62
C SER A 213 32.14 38.20 20.01
N LYS A 214 33.15 38.87 19.47
CA LYS A 214 33.00 40.12 18.70
C LYS A 214 32.49 39.90 17.28
N THR A 215 32.60 38.68 16.76
CA THR A 215 32.14 38.35 15.41
C THR A 215 30.71 37.80 15.45
N PRO A 216 29.81 38.23 14.54
CA PRO A 216 28.42 37.77 14.48
C PRO A 216 28.25 36.28 14.14
N GLY A 217 29.32 35.61 13.72
CA GLY A 217 29.23 34.32 13.04
C GLY A 217 28.74 34.55 11.61
N SER A 218 29.08 33.66 10.69
CA SER A 218 28.94 33.84 9.24
C SER A 218 27.63 34.54 8.81
N ILE A 219 27.78 35.69 8.16
CA ILE A 219 26.76 36.28 7.27
C ILE A 219 27.06 35.72 5.86
N GLU A 220 26.01 35.47 5.08
CA GLU A 220 25.91 34.56 3.92
C GLU A 220 26.97 34.64 2.78
N GLU A 221 27.98 35.52 2.84
CA GLU A 221 28.91 35.76 1.73
C GLU A 221 30.40 35.55 2.03
N GLU A 222 30.79 35.19 3.25
CA GLU A 222 32.19 34.83 3.55
C GLU A 222 32.36 33.34 3.85
N THR A 223 33.18 32.67 3.05
CA THR A 223 33.60 31.28 3.22
C THR A 223 34.51 31.12 4.46
N SER A 224 33.98 31.28 5.68
CA SER A 224 34.44 30.54 6.86
C SER A 224 33.59 30.79 8.12
N MET A 225 32.85 29.73 8.49
CA MET A 225 32.65 29.19 9.83
C MET A 225 31.92 30.07 10.87
N GLY A 226 30.65 29.75 11.13
CA GLY A 226 29.96 30.14 12.36
C GLY A 226 30.66 29.60 13.62
N MET A 227 30.24 30.01 14.82
CA MET A 227 30.91 29.63 16.07
C MET A 227 30.98 28.10 16.23
N ARG A 228 32.19 27.57 16.39
CA ARG A 228 32.45 26.13 16.53
C ARG A 228 33.01 25.77 17.89
N ALA A 229 32.51 24.67 18.42
CA ALA A 229 32.97 24.08 19.66
C ALA A 229 33.01 22.56 19.55
N GLU A 230 33.77 21.91 20.42
CA GLU A 230 33.79 20.47 20.52
C GLU A 230 33.57 20.02 21.97
N LEU A 231 32.93 18.87 22.12
CA LEU A 231 32.74 18.17 23.37
C LEU A 231 33.34 16.78 23.24
N ILE A 232 34.42 16.54 23.97
CA ILE A 232 35.11 15.25 24.00
C ILE A 232 34.68 14.49 25.25
N ILE A 233 34.18 13.28 25.07
CA ILE A 233 33.74 12.35 26.11
C ILE A 233 34.66 11.13 26.05
N MET A 234 35.51 10.94 27.05
CA MET A 234 36.38 9.77 27.16
C MET A 234 35.81 8.74 28.15
N PHE A 235 35.76 7.49 27.74
CA PHE A 235 35.33 6.38 28.59
C PHE A 235 36.49 5.87 29.45
N ASP A 236 36.16 5.31 30.63
CA ASP A 236 37.17 4.71 31.51
C ASP A 236 37.77 3.42 30.91
N LYS A 237 37.00 2.73 30.06
CA LYS A 237 37.40 1.54 29.31
C LYS A 237 36.84 1.62 27.89
N GLU A 238 37.39 0.83 26.97
CA GLU A 238 36.74 0.65 25.67
C GLU A 238 35.34 0.06 25.88
N GLU A 239 34.35 0.72 25.30
CA GLU A 239 32.95 0.31 25.39
C GLU A 239 32.39 0.13 23.97
N GLU A 240 31.40 -0.75 23.85
CA GLU A 240 30.68 -0.99 22.60
C GLU A 240 29.33 -0.28 22.65
N PHE A 241 28.98 0.44 21.59
CA PHE A 241 27.68 1.11 21.43
C PHE A 241 27.30 1.27 19.97
N ASN A 242 26.01 1.53 19.76
CA ASN A 242 25.37 1.67 18.45
C ASN A 242 24.37 2.84 18.41
N GLU A 243 24.12 3.50 19.54
CA GLU A 243 23.24 4.67 19.59
C GLU A 243 23.82 5.79 20.46
N ILE A 244 23.69 7.02 19.97
CA ILE A 244 23.95 8.26 20.72
C ILE A 244 22.70 9.13 20.61
N ARG A 245 22.15 9.53 21.74
CA ARG A 245 21.02 10.46 21.85
C ARG A 245 21.50 11.78 22.43
N TYR A 246 21.09 12.87 21.80
CA TYR A 246 21.35 14.23 22.27
C TYR A 246 20.03 14.99 22.39
N VAL A 247 19.81 15.64 23.52
CA VAL A 247 18.70 16.57 23.75
C VAL A 247 19.28 17.96 23.98
N GLY A 248 18.99 18.89 23.07
CA GLY A 248 19.55 20.22 23.04
C GLY A 248 18.98 21.15 24.13
N HIS A 249 19.87 21.99 24.66
CA HIS A 249 19.53 23.15 25.48
C HIS A 249 20.16 24.40 24.84
N HIS A 250 19.61 24.82 23.71
CA HIS A 250 20.10 25.97 22.95
C HIS A 250 18.93 26.74 22.33
N GLY A 251 19.06 28.07 22.22
CA GLY A 251 18.01 28.94 21.69
C GLY A 251 17.80 28.80 20.18
N LYS A 252 18.90 28.75 19.42
CA LYS A 252 18.89 28.55 17.96
C LYS A 252 19.47 27.18 17.53
N PRO A 253 19.13 26.69 16.32
CA PRO A 253 19.63 25.41 15.81
C PRO A 253 21.16 25.32 15.77
N ILE A 254 21.67 24.13 16.05
CA ILE A 254 23.10 23.80 15.95
C ILE A 254 23.29 22.76 14.85
N TYR A 255 24.39 22.83 14.13
CA TYR A 255 24.85 21.72 13.30
C TYR A 255 25.79 20.86 14.12
N MET A 256 25.59 19.55 14.11
CA MET A 256 26.39 18.61 14.89
C MET A 256 27.00 17.54 14.02
N LYS A 257 28.28 17.24 14.27
CA LYS A 257 29.00 16.09 13.71
C LYS A 257 29.52 15.23 14.86
N ILE A 258 29.42 13.90 14.76
CA ILE A 258 29.95 13.00 15.77
C ILE A 258 31.13 12.19 15.23
N GLU A 259 32.19 12.09 16.02
CA GLU A 259 33.38 11.29 15.75
C GLU A 259 33.66 10.38 16.94
N PHE A 260 34.28 9.22 16.70
CA PHE A 260 34.69 8.27 17.74
C PHE A 260 36.18 8.00 17.65
N THR A 261 36.78 7.55 18.75
CA THR A 261 38.20 7.19 18.81
C THR A 261 38.38 5.82 19.44
N THR A 262 39.26 4.99 18.87
CA THR A 262 39.63 3.67 19.43
C THR A 262 40.86 3.76 20.33
N ASP A 263 41.79 4.67 20.02
CA ASP A 263 43.06 4.84 20.73
C ASP A 263 43.05 5.97 21.78
N GLY A 264 42.12 6.93 21.63
CA GLY A 264 42.00 8.15 22.43
C GLY A 264 42.74 9.36 21.84
N VAL A 265 43.29 9.24 20.63
CA VAL A 265 44.08 10.28 19.97
C VAL A 265 43.46 10.66 18.63
N GLN A 266 43.21 9.67 17.77
CA GLN A 266 42.63 9.89 16.46
C GLN A 266 41.12 9.69 16.48
N PHE A 267 40.39 10.67 15.96
CA PHE A 267 38.94 10.63 15.85
C PHE A 267 38.50 10.40 14.41
N ILE A 268 37.58 9.46 14.24
CA ILE A 268 37.04 9.00 12.96
C ILE A 268 35.54 9.28 12.95
N SER A 269 35.00 9.71 11.81
CA SER A 269 33.56 9.97 11.68
C SER A 269 32.73 8.69 11.80
N LEU A 270 31.52 8.80 12.35
CA LEU A 270 30.57 7.68 12.37
C LEU A 270 30.25 7.15 10.96
N PRO A 271 29.99 5.84 10.81
CA PRO A 271 29.84 5.17 9.51
C PRO A 271 28.54 5.50 8.71
N ASP A 272 27.89 6.65 8.91
CA ASP A 272 26.64 7.03 8.25
C ASP A 272 26.81 8.25 7.33
N LYS A 273 26.12 8.26 6.17
CA LYS A 273 26.14 9.35 5.17
C LYS A 273 25.60 10.67 5.75
N ASN A 274 24.75 10.60 6.77
CA ASN A 274 24.13 11.76 7.42
C ASN A 274 24.72 12.07 8.80
N ASN A 275 26.02 11.90 9.04
CA ASN A 275 26.61 12.21 10.35
C ASN A 275 26.57 13.72 10.72
N TYR A 276 26.58 14.62 9.73
CA TYR A 276 26.46 16.07 9.95
C TYR A 276 24.99 16.51 9.84
N ARG A 277 24.35 16.83 10.97
CA ARG A 277 22.90 17.10 11.05
C ARG A 277 22.58 18.44 11.69
N LYS A 278 21.46 19.06 11.28
CA LYS A 278 20.91 20.25 11.93
C LYS A 278 20.01 19.81 13.09
N VAL A 279 20.43 20.10 14.31
CA VAL A 279 19.73 19.76 15.55
C VAL A 279 18.99 20.98 16.09
N ILE A 280 17.67 20.85 16.29
CA ILE A 280 16.79 21.93 16.79
C ILE A 280 16.42 21.69 18.27
N HIS A 281 15.94 20.50 18.60
CA HIS A 281 15.57 20.13 19.98
C HIS A 281 16.31 18.89 20.48
N GLY A 282 16.66 17.97 19.59
CA GLY A 282 17.39 16.76 19.87
C GLY A 282 17.55 15.94 18.60
N ASP A 283 18.42 14.94 18.64
CA ASP A 283 18.65 14.02 17.53
C ASP A 283 19.21 12.70 18.07
N VAL A 284 19.06 11.64 17.29
CA VAL A 284 19.52 10.29 17.60
C VAL A 284 20.35 9.76 16.44
N TRP A 285 21.60 9.44 16.73
CA TRP A 285 22.50 8.75 15.81
C TRP A 285 22.46 7.27 16.13
N GLN A 286 21.99 6.48 15.18
CA GLN A 286 22.06 5.01 15.22
C GLN A 286 22.97 4.52 14.11
N PHE A 287 23.85 3.59 14.42
CA PHE A 287 24.87 3.06 13.53
C PHE A 287 25.23 1.63 13.92
N PRO A 288 25.86 0.83 13.03
CA PRO A 288 26.36 -0.48 13.41
C PRO A 288 27.29 -0.40 14.62
N LYS A 289 27.24 -1.39 15.50
CA LYS A 289 27.99 -1.44 16.76
C LYS A 289 29.46 -1.15 16.52
N ILE A 290 29.96 -0.14 17.21
CA ILE A 290 31.37 0.24 17.25
C ILE A 290 31.94 0.02 18.64
N ARG A 291 33.22 -0.35 18.69
CA ARG A 291 34.02 -0.38 19.91
C ARG A 291 34.89 0.86 19.95
N ALA A 292 34.73 1.71 20.96
CA ALA A 292 35.46 2.96 21.06
C ALA A 292 35.84 3.31 22.52
N LYS A 293 36.90 4.11 22.65
CA LYS A 293 37.43 4.64 23.91
C LYS A 293 36.91 6.04 24.22
N GLY A 294 36.33 6.72 23.23
CA GLY A 294 35.69 8.02 23.43
C GLY A 294 34.93 8.50 22.20
N ILE A 295 34.18 9.59 22.39
CA ILE A 295 33.35 10.26 21.39
C ILE A 295 33.68 11.75 21.41
N LYS A 296 33.64 12.39 20.25
CA LYS A 296 33.75 13.84 20.09
C LYS A 296 32.53 14.34 19.32
N MET A 297 31.79 15.26 19.93
CA MET A 297 30.69 15.98 19.30
C MET A 297 31.20 17.36 18.89
N ILE A 298 31.14 17.68 17.60
CA ILE A 298 31.52 18.98 17.06
C ILE A 298 30.24 19.75 16.80
N PHE A 299 30.10 20.91 17.45
CA PHE A 299 28.98 21.82 17.30
C PHE A 299 29.36 23.00 16.41
N GLU A 300 28.47 23.40 15.52
CA GLU A 300 28.59 24.57 14.67
C GLU A 300 27.31 25.40 14.71
N LYS A 301 27.42 26.66 15.14
CA LYS A 301 26.33 27.64 15.12
C LYS A 301 26.57 28.71 14.06
N LYS A 302 25.72 28.75 13.05
CA LYS A 302 25.78 29.78 11.99
C LYS A 302 25.39 31.17 12.50
N GLU A 303 24.46 31.24 13.44
CA GLU A 303 23.94 32.49 14.00
C GLU A 303 24.17 32.57 15.52
N HIS A 304 24.30 33.80 16.02
CA HIS A 304 24.29 34.11 17.45
C HIS A 304 22.88 34.01 18.03
N ASP A 305 22.77 33.63 19.30
CA ASP A 305 21.51 33.54 20.02
C ASP A 305 21.04 34.90 20.55
N ASP A 306 21.99 35.72 21.00
CA ASP A 306 21.73 37.05 21.56
C ASP A 306 22.85 38.03 21.21
N ARG A 307 22.54 39.34 21.24
CA ARG A 307 23.50 40.43 21.05
C ARG A 307 23.31 41.45 22.16
N SER A 308 24.27 41.57 23.05
CA SER A 308 24.22 42.52 24.17
C SER A 308 25.53 43.30 24.26
N ALA A 309 25.43 44.63 24.43
CA ALA A 309 26.59 45.52 24.57
C ALA A 309 27.66 45.38 23.46
N GLY A 310 27.25 45.11 22.21
CA GLY A 310 28.16 44.99 21.08
C GLY A 310 28.87 43.63 20.96
N VAL A 311 28.55 42.67 21.83
CA VAL A 311 29.11 41.32 21.83
C VAL A 311 28.02 40.30 21.47
N TYR A 312 28.36 39.38 20.58
CA TYR A 312 27.51 38.29 20.13
C TYR A 312 27.64 37.10 21.09
N GLN A 313 26.51 36.54 21.51
CA GLN A 313 26.46 35.43 22.46
C GLN A 313 25.98 34.16 21.76
N TYR A 314 26.72 33.07 21.98
CA TYR A 314 26.37 31.73 21.52
C TYR A 314 26.16 30.82 22.72
N TYR A 315 25.02 30.13 22.74
CA TYR A 315 24.66 29.17 23.77
C TYR A 315 24.87 27.75 23.26
N PHE A 316 25.77 27.01 23.91
CA PHE A 316 25.91 25.58 23.75
C PHE A 316 25.40 24.90 25.00
N GLY A 317 24.64 23.82 24.85
CA GLY A 317 24.06 23.17 26.00
C GLY A 317 23.25 21.95 25.60
N ALA A 318 23.19 21.01 26.53
CA ALA A 318 22.44 19.77 26.39
C ALA A 318 21.68 19.50 27.69
N LYS A 319 20.43 19.09 27.56
CA LYS A 319 19.64 18.53 28.67
C LYS A 319 20.04 17.09 28.96
N ASP A 320 20.30 16.31 27.91
CA ASP A 320 20.67 14.91 28.04
C ASP A 320 21.59 14.51 26.88
N ILE A 321 22.63 13.74 27.22
CA ILE A 321 23.50 13.05 26.27
C ILE A 321 23.61 11.61 26.75
N THR A 322 22.86 10.72 26.11
CA THR A 322 22.88 9.28 26.43
C THR A 322 23.63 8.52 25.33
N ILE A 323 24.52 7.60 25.72
CA ILE A 323 25.18 6.66 24.81
C ILE A 323 24.72 5.25 25.19
N MET A 324 24.25 4.48 24.21
CA MET A 324 23.61 3.19 24.43
C MET A 324 24.15 2.10 23.50
N ASN A 325 24.24 0.90 24.06
CA ASN A 325 24.38 -0.34 23.32
C ASN A 325 23.01 -1.01 23.31
N LYS A 326 22.22 -0.76 22.28
CA LYS A 326 20.89 -1.33 22.08
C LYS A 326 20.97 -2.68 21.39
N SER A 327 20.08 -3.57 21.80
CA SER A 327 19.82 -4.82 21.10
C SER A 327 18.35 -4.89 20.76
N TYR A 328 18.00 -5.44 19.60
CA TYR A 328 16.63 -5.55 19.13
C TYR A 328 16.19 -7.02 19.04
N VAL A 329 14.89 -7.31 19.09
CA VAL A 329 14.35 -8.63 18.72
C VAL A 329 14.56 -8.90 17.22
N SER A 330 14.48 -10.16 16.77
CA SER A 330 14.74 -10.52 15.37
C SER A 330 13.61 -10.14 14.41
N GLU A 331 12.38 -10.12 14.91
CA GLU A 331 11.18 -9.88 14.11
C GLU A 331 10.14 -9.14 14.94
N GLY A 332 9.33 -8.31 14.28
CA GLY A 332 8.21 -7.60 14.87
C GLY A 332 7.20 -7.25 13.79
N VAL A 333 5.92 -7.23 14.14
CA VAL A 333 4.82 -6.98 13.20
C VAL A 333 4.02 -5.78 13.66
N LEU A 334 3.72 -4.88 12.74
CA LEU A 334 2.80 -3.76 12.91
C LEU A 334 1.47 -4.12 12.25
N TYR A 335 0.36 -3.95 12.98
CA TYR A 335 -1.00 -4.05 12.46
C TYR A 335 -1.72 -2.72 12.61
N THR A 336 -2.43 -2.31 11.57
CA THR A 336 -3.32 -1.15 11.64
C THR A 336 -4.70 -1.56 12.16
N ASN A 337 -5.41 -0.60 12.75
CA ASN A 337 -6.87 -0.70 12.85
C ASN A 337 -7.49 -0.69 11.42
N PRO A 338 -8.74 -1.14 11.24
CA PRO A 338 -9.43 -1.05 9.95
C PRO A 338 -9.45 0.39 9.43
N ILE A 339 -8.93 0.61 8.24
CA ILE A 339 -8.84 1.92 7.59
C ILE A 339 -10.03 2.05 6.64
N GLU A 340 -10.91 3.00 6.91
CA GLU A 340 -12.11 3.25 6.12
C GLU A 340 -11.89 4.30 5.02
N PHE A 341 -12.43 4.00 3.85
CA PHE A 341 -12.46 4.86 2.67
C PHE A 341 -13.91 5.25 2.32
N SER A 342 -14.09 6.38 1.64
CA SER A 342 -15.40 6.94 1.31
C SER A 342 -16.15 6.14 0.23
N GLN A 343 -15.45 5.31 -0.53
CA GLN A 343 -16.00 4.48 -1.62
C GLN A 343 -15.38 3.08 -1.56
N SER A 344 -16.02 2.13 -2.26
CA SER A 344 -15.51 0.75 -2.37
C SER A 344 -14.16 0.74 -3.08
N ILE A 345 -13.22 -0.03 -2.52
CA ILE A 345 -11.83 -0.04 -2.96
C ILE A 345 -11.67 -1.07 -4.09
N GLN A 346 -11.30 -0.60 -5.27
CA GLN A 346 -10.97 -1.43 -6.42
C GLN A 346 -9.46 -1.65 -6.51
N GLU A 347 -8.69 -0.58 -6.32
CA GLU A 347 -7.23 -0.61 -6.36
C GLU A 347 -6.64 0.14 -5.17
N ILE A 348 -5.51 -0.35 -4.67
CA ILE A 348 -4.72 0.36 -3.67
C ILE A 348 -3.25 0.42 -4.04
N SER A 349 -2.63 1.55 -3.74
CA SER A 349 -1.18 1.76 -3.85
C SER A 349 -0.64 2.37 -2.57
N GLY A 350 0.60 2.05 -2.22
CA GLY A 350 1.28 2.55 -1.03
C GLY A 350 2.56 3.31 -1.36
N TYR A 351 2.84 4.35 -0.60
CA TYR A 351 4.14 5.01 -0.51
C TYR A 351 4.63 4.86 0.92
N TYR A 352 5.82 4.31 1.09
CA TYR A 352 6.40 4.01 2.39
C TYR A 352 7.65 4.85 2.59
N GLU A 353 7.68 5.64 3.65
CA GLU A 353 8.87 6.37 4.08
C GLU A 353 9.56 5.54 5.15
N ASP A 354 10.56 4.75 4.74
CA ASP A 354 11.29 3.83 5.59
C ASP A 354 12.81 4.02 5.51
N ASP A 355 13.50 3.47 6.51
CA ASP A 355 14.95 3.35 6.57
C ASP A 355 15.26 1.87 6.78
N ILE A 356 15.84 1.22 5.76
CA ILE A 356 16.14 -0.21 5.74
C ILE A 356 17.66 -0.40 5.73
N PRO A 357 18.31 -0.48 6.91
CA PRO A 357 19.72 -0.83 7.02
C PRO A 357 20.06 -2.18 6.37
N PHE A 358 21.33 -2.36 6.02
CA PHE A 358 21.85 -3.64 5.53
C PHE A 358 21.57 -4.77 6.55
N ASN A 359 21.19 -5.97 6.08
CA ASN A 359 20.73 -7.10 6.90
C ASN A 359 19.38 -6.92 7.63
N THR A 360 18.57 -5.94 7.22
CA THR A 360 17.17 -5.81 7.67
C THR A 360 16.22 -5.81 6.47
N ASN A 361 14.94 -6.09 6.73
CA ASN A 361 13.90 -6.06 5.71
C ASN A 361 12.56 -5.62 6.31
N ILE A 362 11.75 -4.95 5.51
CA ILE A 362 10.35 -4.63 5.81
C ILE A 362 9.49 -5.24 4.71
N HIS A 363 8.47 -5.98 5.12
CA HIS A 363 7.51 -6.60 4.22
C HIS A 363 6.11 -6.05 4.48
N TYR A 364 5.50 -5.43 3.47
CA TYR A 364 4.19 -4.81 3.56
C TYR A 364 3.13 -5.69 2.91
N GLU A 365 2.00 -5.84 3.59
CA GLU A 365 0.86 -6.62 3.12
C GLU A 365 -0.44 -5.87 3.42
N ILE A 366 -1.40 -5.98 2.50
CA ILE A 366 -2.72 -5.36 2.62
C ILE A 366 -3.79 -6.44 2.41
N ALA A 367 -4.84 -6.39 3.20
CA ALA A 367 -6.02 -7.22 3.04
C ALA A 367 -7.29 -6.36 3.09
N LEU A 368 -8.34 -6.80 2.40
CA LEU A 368 -9.69 -6.26 2.64
C LEU A 368 -10.14 -6.68 4.04
N TYR A 369 -10.74 -5.76 4.78
CA TYR A 369 -11.27 -6.07 6.10
C TYR A 369 -12.63 -6.75 5.97
N GLU A 370 -12.78 -7.90 6.62
CA GLU A 370 -14.06 -8.61 6.74
C GLU A 370 -14.36 -8.82 8.22
N PRO A 371 -15.37 -8.16 8.81
CA PRO A 371 -15.60 -8.17 10.26
C PRO A 371 -15.99 -9.55 10.80
N GLU A 372 -16.48 -10.44 9.95
CA GLU A 372 -16.88 -11.81 10.32
C GLU A 372 -15.69 -12.80 10.36
N LYS A 373 -14.54 -12.44 9.77
CA LYS A 373 -13.36 -13.31 9.69
C LYS A 373 -12.27 -12.90 10.67
N HIS A 374 -11.52 -13.88 11.15
CA HIS A 374 -10.33 -13.58 11.95
C HIS A 374 -9.22 -13.00 11.03
N VAL A 375 -8.38 -12.11 11.56
CA VAL A 375 -7.32 -11.42 10.78
C VAL A 375 -6.35 -12.38 10.07
N ASN A 376 -6.16 -13.57 10.62
CA ASN A 376 -5.31 -14.62 10.04
C ASN A 376 -5.97 -15.37 8.86
N GLU A 377 -7.29 -15.26 8.71
CA GLU A 377 -8.08 -15.89 7.65
C GLU A 377 -8.31 -14.95 6.46
N LEU A 378 -7.90 -13.68 6.59
CA LEU A 378 -7.95 -12.71 5.51
C LEU A 378 -6.95 -13.06 4.41
N ILE A 379 -7.28 -12.66 3.18
CA ILE A 379 -6.39 -12.82 2.02
C ILE A 379 -5.42 -11.64 2.01
N TRP A 380 -4.16 -11.92 2.34
CA TRP A 380 -3.08 -10.93 2.38
C TRP A 380 -2.39 -10.81 1.03
N TYR A 381 -2.32 -9.59 0.51
CA TYR A 381 -1.63 -9.26 -0.73
C TYR A 381 -0.33 -8.51 -0.40
N PRO A 382 0.84 -9.03 -0.77
CA PRO A 382 2.10 -8.33 -0.58
C PRO A 382 2.21 -7.16 -1.55
N ILE A 383 2.69 -6.01 -1.07
CA ILE A 383 2.75 -4.75 -1.82
C ILE A 383 4.12 -4.10 -1.65
N SER A 384 4.65 -3.52 -2.73
CA SER A 384 5.87 -2.70 -2.69
C SER A 384 5.54 -1.21 -2.83
N SER A 385 6.44 -0.34 -2.36
CA SER A 385 6.25 1.11 -2.49
C SER A 385 6.14 1.51 -3.96
N TYR A 386 5.26 2.47 -4.24
CA TYR A 386 5.01 2.92 -5.61
C TYR A 386 6.24 3.57 -6.26
N ASP A 387 7.05 4.25 -5.46
CA ASP A 387 8.29 4.93 -5.84
C ASP A 387 9.54 4.03 -5.83
N ASP A 388 9.42 2.75 -5.51
CA ASP A 388 10.55 1.82 -5.50
C ASP A 388 10.92 1.37 -6.93
N ASP A 389 12.11 1.73 -7.41
CA ASP A 389 12.61 1.32 -8.72
C ASP A 389 12.89 -0.19 -8.83
N GLN A 390 13.10 -0.88 -7.69
CA GLN A 390 13.39 -2.31 -7.61
C GLN A 390 12.31 -3.09 -6.84
N ALA A 391 11.04 -2.76 -7.11
CA ALA A 391 9.89 -3.38 -6.45
C ALA A 391 9.92 -4.92 -6.54
N LYS A 392 9.90 -5.58 -5.38
CA LYS A 392 9.83 -7.05 -5.25
C LYS A 392 8.42 -7.58 -5.47
N TYR A 393 7.41 -6.79 -5.11
CA TYR A 393 5.99 -7.12 -5.19
C TYR A 393 5.24 -6.11 -6.06
N PRO A 394 3.97 -6.36 -6.42
CA PRO A 394 3.17 -5.39 -7.15
C PRO A 394 3.10 -4.05 -6.42
N LYS A 395 3.20 -2.94 -7.16
CA LYS A 395 3.06 -1.57 -6.66
C LYS A 395 1.60 -1.14 -6.46
N VAL A 396 0.69 -1.86 -7.12
CA VAL A 396 -0.76 -1.63 -7.07
C VAL A 396 -1.42 -2.99 -6.88
N ILE A 397 -2.25 -3.12 -5.85
CA ILE A 397 -3.08 -4.29 -5.63
C ILE A 397 -4.47 -4.00 -6.17
N GLN A 398 -5.00 -4.91 -6.97
CA GLN A 398 -6.36 -4.85 -7.50
C GLN A 398 -7.19 -5.89 -6.77
N PHE A 399 -8.25 -5.47 -6.10
CA PHE A 399 -9.15 -6.36 -5.37
C PHE A 399 -10.29 -6.89 -6.24
N ASN A 400 -10.64 -6.16 -7.32
CA ASN A 400 -11.70 -6.56 -8.26
C ASN A 400 -11.14 -7.34 -9.45
N PHE A 401 -11.09 -8.67 -9.35
CA PHE A 401 -10.97 -9.50 -10.53
C PHE A 401 -12.30 -9.51 -11.29
N LYS A 402 -12.33 -8.87 -12.46
CA LYS A 402 -13.36 -9.18 -13.45
C LYS A 402 -13.18 -10.62 -13.91
N TYR A 403 -14.13 -11.49 -13.61
CA TYR A 403 -14.06 -12.87 -14.07
C TYR A 403 -14.49 -12.94 -15.53
N VAL A 404 -13.60 -13.45 -16.38
CA VAL A 404 -13.94 -13.82 -17.76
C VAL A 404 -14.59 -15.20 -17.72
N ARG A 405 -15.90 -15.25 -17.92
CA ARG A 405 -16.67 -16.50 -18.03
C ARG A 405 -16.72 -16.94 -19.48
N THR A 406 -16.61 -18.24 -19.72
CA THR A 406 -16.72 -18.87 -21.04
C THR A 406 -17.80 -19.94 -21.00
N VAL A 407 -18.82 -19.83 -21.85
CA VAL A 407 -19.95 -20.77 -21.90
C VAL A 407 -20.16 -21.24 -23.33
N GLU A 408 -20.35 -22.55 -23.53
CA GLU A 408 -20.59 -23.15 -24.85
C GLU A 408 -22.05 -23.59 -25.03
N ALA A 409 -22.56 -23.47 -26.25
CA ALA A 409 -23.91 -23.87 -26.62
C ALA A 409 -23.93 -24.52 -28.01
N SER A 410 -24.58 -25.68 -28.12
CA SER A 410 -24.62 -26.47 -29.36
C SER A 410 -26.00 -26.51 -30.05
N LYS A 411 -27.05 -26.06 -29.34
CA LYS A 411 -28.45 -26.15 -29.77
C LYS A 411 -29.09 -24.76 -29.87
N ALA A 412 -30.01 -24.62 -30.82
CA ALA A 412 -30.83 -23.44 -30.99
C ALA A 412 -32.30 -23.82 -31.18
N GLU A 413 -33.20 -23.08 -30.54
CA GLU A 413 -34.65 -23.30 -30.63
C GLU A 413 -35.39 -22.02 -31.06
N PRO A 414 -36.51 -22.14 -31.80
CA PRO A 414 -37.29 -20.98 -32.19
C PRO A 414 -37.94 -20.35 -30.96
N THR A 415 -37.86 -19.02 -30.83
CA THR A 415 -38.51 -18.29 -29.73
C THR A 415 -40.03 -18.18 -29.87
N GLY A 416 -40.59 -18.65 -31.00
CA GLY A 416 -42.02 -18.56 -31.33
C GLY A 416 -42.48 -17.16 -31.77
N GLN A 417 -41.63 -16.14 -31.60
CA GLN A 417 -41.90 -14.78 -32.05
C GLN A 417 -41.53 -14.64 -33.54
N VAL A 418 -42.50 -14.20 -34.35
CA VAL A 418 -42.28 -13.82 -35.75
C VAL A 418 -42.38 -12.29 -35.84
N ILE A 419 -41.25 -11.63 -35.99
CA ILE A 419 -41.17 -10.16 -36.06
C ILE A 419 -40.78 -9.79 -37.49
N ASN A 420 -41.59 -8.99 -38.19
CA ASN A 420 -41.39 -8.66 -39.61
C ASN A 420 -41.26 -9.89 -40.55
N GLY A 421 -41.99 -10.98 -40.27
CA GLY A 421 -41.91 -12.22 -41.05
C GLY A 421 -40.64 -13.06 -40.80
N MET A 422 -39.82 -12.66 -39.82
CA MET A 422 -38.57 -13.34 -39.46
C MET A 422 -38.75 -14.16 -38.19
N GLN A 423 -38.35 -15.43 -38.23
CA GLN A 423 -38.25 -16.28 -37.05
C GLN A 423 -36.94 -15.99 -36.30
N VAL A 424 -37.07 -15.81 -35.00
CA VAL A 424 -35.98 -15.55 -34.08
C VAL A 424 -35.63 -16.85 -33.32
N PHE A 425 -34.34 -17.09 -33.11
CA PHE A 425 -33.85 -18.32 -32.46
C PHE A 425 -33.04 -17.97 -31.21
N ARG A 426 -33.22 -18.72 -30.13
CA ARG A 426 -32.40 -18.61 -28.92
C ARG A 426 -31.43 -19.78 -28.80
N LEU A 427 -30.24 -19.51 -28.26
CA LEU A 427 -29.25 -20.53 -27.97
C LEU A 427 -29.48 -21.14 -26.57
N ILE A 428 -29.34 -22.45 -26.47
CA ILE A 428 -29.49 -23.21 -25.22
C ILE A 428 -28.30 -24.16 -24.99
N LYS A 429 -27.99 -24.41 -23.72
CA LYS A 429 -26.99 -25.41 -23.31
C LYS A 429 -27.50 -26.82 -23.61
N ASP A 430 -26.61 -27.81 -23.58
CA ASP A 430 -26.96 -29.21 -23.88
C ASP A 430 -28.00 -29.80 -22.92
N ASN A 431 -28.01 -29.31 -21.67
CA ASN A 431 -28.95 -29.64 -20.59
C ASN A 431 -30.31 -28.92 -20.71
N GLY A 432 -30.51 -28.06 -21.72
CA GLY A 432 -31.75 -27.30 -21.94
C GLY A 432 -31.85 -26.00 -21.14
N GLU A 433 -30.85 -25.65 -20.34
CA GLU A 433 -30.82 -24.39 -19.58
C GLU A 433 -30.39 -23.20 -20.45
N SER A 434 -30.77 -22.00 -19.99
CA SER A 434 -30.32 -20.76 -20.60
C SER A 434 -28.82 -20.52 -20.35
N ILE A 435 -28.18 -19.77 -21.26
CA ILE A 435 -26.72 -19.56 -21.22
C ILE A 435 -26.30 -18.67 -20.04
N VAL A 436 -27.20 -17.81 -19.54
CA VAL A 436 -26.91 -16.72 -18.59
C VAL A 436 -27.46 -16.99 -17.17
N SER A 437 -28.10 -18.14 -16.94
CA SER A 437 -28.60 -18.55 -15.62
C SER A 437 -27.79 -19.73 -15.06
N GLU A 438 -27.36 -19.62 -13.81
CA GLU A 438 -26.97 -20.77 -12.98
C GLU A 438 -28.03 -20.95 -11.89
N ILE A 439 -28.66 -22.13 -11.85
CA ILE A 439 -29.59 -22.49 -10.78
C ILE A 439 -28.74 -22.99 -9.61
N LEU A 440 -28.62 -22.18 -8.55
CA LEU A 440 -28.04 -22.65 -7.29
C LEU A 440 -29.12 -23.45 -6.56
N LYS A 441 -28.92 -24.77 -6.43
CA LYS A 441 -29.74 -25.59 -5.54
C LYS A 441 -29.09 -25.54 -4.16
N ASP A 442 -29.74 -24.84 -3.23
CA ASP A 442 -29.39 -24.94 -1.82
C ASP A 442 -29.86 -26.31 -1.30
N GLU A 443 -28.97 -27.07 -0.66
CA GLU A 443 -29.29 -28.42 -0.17
C GLU A 443 -30.35 -28.43 0.97
N ASN A 444 -30.67 -27.25 1.52
CA ASN A 444 -31.54 -27.08 2.69
C ASN A 444 -32.80 -26.23 2.47
N SER A 445 -33.05 -25.69 1.27
CA SER A 445 -34.28 -24.94 0.95
C SER A 445 -34.94 -25.40 -0.35
N THR A 446 -36.27 -25.52 -0.33
CA THR A 446 -37.08 -25.79 -1.53
C THR A 446 -37.18 -24.61 -2.50
N GLU A 447 -36.60 -23.47 -2.16
CA GLU A 447 -36.55 -22.28 -3.00
C GLU A 447 -35.28 -22.32 -3.87
N THR A 448 -35.48 -22.26 -5.18
CA THR A 448 -34.42 -22.14 -6.19
C THR A 448 -34.27 -20.66 -6.50
N GLU A 449 -33.18 -20.05 -6.07
CA GLU A 449 -32.85 -18.69 -6.48
C GLU A 449 -32.02 -18.75 -7.76
N GLU A 450 -32.53 -18.14 -8.84
CA GLU A 450 -31.77 -17.93 -10.07
C GLU A 450 -30.89 -16.69 -9.90
N ALA A 451 -29.57 -16.89 -9.80
CA ALA A 451 -28.61 -15.79 -9.81
C ALA A 451 -28.27 -15.40 -11.26
N PHE A 452 -28.26 -14.10 -11.56
CA PHE A 452 -28.01 -13.57 -12.90
C PHE A 452 -26.75 -12.70 -12.92
N ASP A 453 -25.83 -13.01 -13.83
CA ASP A 453 -24.63 -12.20 -14.05
C ASP A 453 -24.96 -10.90 -14.82
N GLN A 454 -24.38 -9.77 -14.40
CA GLN A 454 -24.33 -8.56 -15.25
C GLN A 454 -23.27 -8.76 -16.35
N ILE A 455 -23.72 -9.00 -17.58
CA ILE A 455 -22.84 -9.25 -18.73
C ILE A 455 -22.23 -7.93 -19.25
N LYS A 456 -20.90 -7.84 -19.26
CA LYS A 456 -20.15 -6.81 -19.98
C LYS A 456 -19.22 -7.44 -21.03
N ASN A 457 -18.92 -6.68 -22.09
CA ASN A 457 -17.99 -7.07 -23.16
C ASN A 457 -18.26 -8.45 -23.78
N ALA A 458 -19.53 -8.78 -24.02
CA ALA A 458 -19.93 -10.06 -24.60
C ALA A 458 -19.34 -10.27 -26.01
N GLN A 459 -18.63 -11.38 -26.20
CA GLN A 459 -18.15 -11.85 -27.50
C GLN A 459 -18.69 -13.24 -27.76
N LEU A 460 -19.41 -13.41 -28.87
CA LEU A 460 -19.93 -14.70 -29.29
C LEU A 460 -19.07 -15.25 -30.44
N PHE A 461 -18.37 -16.35 -30.19
CA PHE A 461 -17.63 -17.09 -31.21
C PHE A 461 -18.50 -18.23 -31.76
N ARG A 462 -18.30 -18.59 -33.02
CA ARG A 462 -19.03 -19.69 -33.69
C ARG A 462 -18.07 -20.71 -34.31
N GLY A 463 -18.50 -21.96 -34.36
CA GLY A 463 -17.74 -23.06 -34.94
C GLY A 463 -16.59 -23.57 -34.06
N ILE A 464 -16.78 -23.65 -32.74
CA ILE A 464 -15.72 -24.15 -31.83
C ILE A 464 -15.46 -25.63 -32.10
N ASN A 465 -14.18 -25.98 -32.30
CA ASN A 465 -13.78 -27.34 -32.67
C ASN A 465 -14.53 -27.89 -33.89
N GLN A 466 -14.75 -27.03 -34.90
CA GLN A 466 -15.49 -27.39 -36.12
C GLN A 466 -14.79 -26.91 -37.39
N TRP A 467 -15.16 -27.56 -38.50
CA TRP A 467 -14.95 -27.08 -39.86
C TRP A 467 -16.17 -26.26 -40.31
N ARG A 468 -15.94 -25.08 -40.88
CA ARG A 468 -16.96 -24.36 -41.65
C ARG A 468 -16.96 -24.94 -43.05
N ARG A 469 -18.06 -25.58 -43.44
CA ARG A 469 -18.27 -26.10 -44.79
C ARG A 469 -19.19 -25.15 -45.53
N GLU A 470 -18.76 -24.74 -46.71
CA GLU A 470 -19.57 -23.99 -47.65
C GLU A 470 -19.66 -24.80 -48.94
N LYS A 471 -20.86 -24.86 -49.52
CA LYS A 471 -21.11 -25.69 -50.69
C LYS A 471 -22.07 -25.04 -51.66
N CYS A 472 -21.80 -25.24 -52.95
CA CYS A 472 -22.62 -24.81 -54.06
C CYS A 472 -22.44 -25.76 -55.26
N TYR A 473 -23.18 -25.51 -56.33
CA TYR A 473 -23.01 -26.19 -57.60
C TYR A 473 -22.32 -25.25 -58.59
N VAL A 474 -21.24 -25.73 -59.21
CA VAL A 474 -20.55 -25.05 -60.32
C VAL A 474 -20.18 -26.12 -61.35
N PRO A 475 -20.51 -25.94 -62.64
CA PRO A 475 -20.15 -26.89 -63.69
C PRO A 475 -18.65 -27.24 -63.65
N PHE A 476 -18.33 -28.53 -63.63
CA PHE A 476 -16.97 -29.01 -63.57
C PHE A 476 -16.25 -28.86 -64.91
N ASP A 477 -15.14 -28.13 -64.91
CA ASP A 477 -14.30 -27.84 -66.08
C ASP A 477 -12.88 -28.44 -65.97
N GLY A 478 -12.58 -29.14 -64.87
CA GLY A 478 -11.27 -29.73 -64.60
C GLY A 478 -10.20 -28.72 -64.15
N THR A 479 -10.55 -27.45 -63.93
CA THR A 479 -9.60 -26.44 -63.46
C THR A 479 -9.35 -26.55 -61.95
N ILE A 480 -8.18 -26.09 -61.49
CA ILE A 480 -7.91 -26.03 -60.05
C ILE A 480 -8.77 -24.93 -59.44
N PRO A 481 -9.56 -25.21 -58.38
CA PRO A 481 -10.39 -24.20 -57.77
C PRO A 481 -9.54 -23.10 -57.13
N LEU A 482 -9.85 -21.85 -57.43
CA LEU A 482 -9.14 -20.68 -56.88
C LEU A 482 -10.02 -19.94 -55.88
N ASN A 483 -9.43 -19.40 -54.82
CA ASN A 483 -10.17 -18.66 -53.79
C ASN A 483 -10.88 -17.44 -54.40
N ASN A 484 -10.26 -16.76 -55.38
CA ASN A 484 -10.89 -15.62 -56.08
C ASN A 484 -12.21 -15.99 -56.77
N LYS A 485 -12.29 -17.19 -57.38
CA LYS A 485 -13.53 -17.70 -58.02
C LYS A 485 -14.62 -17.92 -56.97
N TRP A 486 -14.24 -18.43 -55.79
CA TRP A 486 -15.16 -18.58 -54.66
C TRP A 486 -15.62 -17.22 -54.11
N THR A 487 -14.71 -16.27 -53.93
CA THR A 487 -15.02 -14.92 -53.44
C THR A 487 -15.94 -14.16 -54.39
N GLN A 488 -15.75 -14.29 -55.70
CA GLN A 488 -16.65 -13.74 -56.72
C GLN A 488 -18.05 -14.35 -56.63
N LEU A 489 -18.16 -15.69 -56.55
CA LEU A 489 -19.44 -16.37 -56.35
C LEU A 489 -20.15 -15.91 -55.07
N TYR A 490 -19.39 -15.70 -53.99
CA TYR A 490 -19.91 -15.20 -52.73
C TYR A 490 -20.44 -13.77 -52.83
N ALA A 491 -19.79 -12.91 -53.63
CA ALA A 491 -20.21 -11.52 -53.84
C ALA A 491 -21.41 -11.40 -54.79
N GLU A 492 -21.44 -12.20 -55.86
CA GLU A 492 -22.46 -12.11 -56.92
C GLU A 492 -23.74 -12.89 -56.58
N GLN A 493 -23.61 -14.06 -55.95
CA GLN A 493 -24.73 -14.98 -55.70
C GLN A 493 -24.66 -15.62 -54.29
N PRO A 494 -24.70 -14.83 -53.20
CA PRO A 494 -24.55 -15.34 -51.84
C PRO A 494 -25.64 -16.34 -51.43
N SER A 495 -26.84 -16.25 -52.02
CA SER A 495 -27.98 -17.13 -51.71
C SER A 495 -27.80 -18.59 -52.17
N VAL A 496 -26.92 -18.83 -53.14
CA VAL A 496 -26.63 -20.18 -53.68
C VAL A 496 -25.69 -20.96 -52.75
N ILE A 497 -24.92 -20.27 -51.91
CA ILE A 497 -23.92 -20.87 -51.03
C ILE A 497 -24.59 -21.32 -49.74
N LYS A 498 -24.63 -22.64 -49.53
CA LYS A 498 -25.11 -23.23 -48.28
C LYS A 498 -23.93 -23.38 -47.34
N ILE A 499 -24.07 -22.90 -46.11
CA ILE A 499 -23.04 -22.99 -45.07
C ILE A 499 -23.55 -23.82 -43.90
N ASP A 500 -22.75 -24.79 -43.48
CA ASP A 500 -22.95 -25.64 -42.33
C ASP A 500 -21.62 -25.96 -41.61
N TYR A 501 -21.70 -26.53 -40.41
CA TYR A 501 -20.53 -26.84 -39.59
C TYR A 501 -20.43 -28.35 -39.37
N LEU A 502 -19.19 -28.85 -39.46
CA LEU A 502 -18.86 -30.26 -39.23
C LEU A 502 -17.94 -30.35 -38.01
N PRO A 503 -18.04 -31.42 -37.20
CA PRO A 503 -17.07 -31.65 -36.13
C PRO A 503 -15.66 -31.70 -36.69
N ILE A 504 -14.69 -31.15 -35.94
CA ILE A 504 -13.31 -31.18 -36.38
C ILE A 504 -12.81 -32.63 -36.46
N GLY A 505 -12.14 -32.93 -37.56
CA GLY A 505 -11.59 -34.25 -37.82
C GLY A 505 -10.88 -34.29 -39.17
N ASN A 506 -10.33 -35.46 -39.45
CA ASN A 506 -9.63 -35.76 -40.69
C ASN A 506 -10.56 -36.32 -41.79
N VAL A 507 -11.85 -36.45 -41.51
CA VAL A 507 -12.88 -36.90 -42.46
C VAL A 507 -13.79 -35.72 -42.73
N LEU A 508 -13.85 -35.27 -43.98
CA LEU A 508 -14.74 -34.20 -44.41
C LEU A 508 -15.92 -34.81 -45.18
N THR A 509 -17.11 -34.70 -44.60
CA THR A 509 -18.33 -35.15 -45.27
C THR A 509 -18.68 -34.18 -46.40
N LEU A 510 -19.06 -34.71 -47.56
CA LEU A 510 -19.42 -33.95 -48.77
C LEU A 510 -20.93 -33.99 -49.03
N GLN A 511 -21.60 -35.14 -48.81
CA GLN A 511 -23.02 -35.32 -49.10
C GLN A 511 -23.84 -35.88 -47.92
N LYS A 512 -25.12 -35.51 -47.85
CA LYS A 512 -26.17 -36.20 -47.07
C LYS A 512 -27.18 -36.80 -48.04
N GLN A 513 -27.77 -37.96 -47.69
CA GLN A 513 -28.59 -38.80 -48.57
C GLN A 513 -29.79 -38.10 -49.26
N ASN A 514 -30.17 -36.86 -48.91
CA ASN A 514 -31.34 -36.16 -49.45
C ASN A 514 -31.09 -34.69 -49.91
N GLU A 515 -29.84 -34.21 -50.02
CA GLU A 515 -29.54 -32.82 -50.41
C GLU A 515 -29.28 -32.64 -51.92
N GLY A 516 -29.11 -31.41 -52.43
CA GLY A 516 -28.96 -31.12 -53.86
C GLY A 516 -27.65 -31.65 -54.47
N ILE A 517 -27.47 -31.49 -55.79
CA ILE A 517 -26.21 -31.85 -56.48
C ILE A 517 -25.20 -30.73 -56.24
N GLU A 518 -24.61 -30.69 -55.05
CA GLU A 518 -23.49 -29.81 -54.75
C GLU A 518 -22.17 -30.51 -55.15
N ASN A 519 -21.30 -29.81 -55.88
CA ASN A 519 -20.02 -30.36 -56.36
C ASN A 519 -18.82 -29.45 -56.07
N PHE A 520 -19.05 -28.21 -55.58
CA PHE A 520 -18.01 -27.26 -55.25
C PHE A 520 -18.08 -26.90 -53.76
N TYR A 521 -16.99 -27.15 -53.03
CA TYR A 521 -16.92 -27.06 -51.57
C TYR A 521 -15.73 -26.22 -51.11
N ARG A 522 -15.94 -25.42 -50.07
CA ARG A 522 -14.88 -24.73 -49.30
C ARG A 522 -14.97 -25.13 -47.84
N PHE A 523 -13.90 -25.68 -47.31
CA PHE A 523 -13.74 -26.03 -45.90
C PHE A 523 -12.77 -25.04 -45.25
N THR A 524 -13.15 -24.44 -44.14
CA THR A 524 -12.32 -23.46 -43.42
C THR A 524 -12.23 -23.83 -41.94
N THR A 525 -11.03 -23.79 -41.37
CA THR A 525 -10.81 -23.88 -39.93
C THR A 525 -9.56 -23.09 -39.52
N CYS A 526 -9.53 -22.61 -38.29
CA CYS A 526 -8.41 -21.87 -37.71
C CYS A 526 -7.81 -22.68 -36.55
N VAL A 527 -6.49 -22.86 -36.57
CA VAL A 527 -5.74 -23.60 -35.55
C VAL A 527 -4.79 -22.65 -34.84
N TYR A 528 -4.82 -22.63 -33.50
CA TYR A 528 -3.90 -21.83 -32.70
C TYR A 528 -2.64 -22.62 -32.33
N MET A 529 -1.48 -22.02 -32.54
CA MET A 529 -0.18 -22.60 -32.21
C MET A 529 0.55 -21.79 -31.15
N GLU A 530 0.96 -22.44 -30.06
CA GLU A 530 1.80 -21.84 -29.00
C GLU A 530 3.21 -21.51 -29.52
N GLU A 531 3.73 -22.35 -30.42
CA GLU A 531 5.05 -22.24 -31.05
C GLU A 531 4.93 -22.53 -32.56
N PRO A 532 5.80 -21.93 -33.40
CA PRO A 532 5.78 -22.19 -34.83
C PRO A 532 6.11 -23.66 -35.15
N LYS A 533 5.37 -24.28 -36.06
CA LYS A 533 5.58 -25.68 -36.48
C LYS A 533 5.40 -25.85 -37.97
N VAL A 534 6.19 -26.75 -38.53
CA VAL A 534 6.07 -27.18 -39.93
C VAL A 534 5.54 -28.60 -39.95
N GLN A 535 4.38 -28.82 -40.57
CA GLN A 535 3.75 -30.15 -40.63
C GLN A 535 3.15 -30.44 -42.01
N PRO A 536 3.28 -31.68 -42.52
CA PRO A 536 2.67 -32.06 -43.79
C PRO A 536 1.16 -32.32 -43.64
N LEU A 537 0.42 -31.99 -44.68
CA LEU A 537 -1.01 -32.25 -44.86
C LEU A 537 -1.20 -32.95 -46.22
N SER A 538 -1.81 -34.13 -46.22
CA SER A 538 -2.10 -34.88 -47.46
C SER A 538 -3.60 -34.95 -47.72
N LEU A 539 -4.03 -34.88 -48.97
CA LEU A 539 -5.44 -35.02 -49.34
C LEU A 539 -5.63 -36.20 -50.30
N SER A 540 -6.66 -37.02 -50.09
CA SER A 540 -7.00 -38.10 -51.02
C SER A 540 -8.07 -37.65 -52.01
N MET A 541 -7.77 -37.75 -53.30
CA MET A 541 -8.74 -37.54 -54.42
C MET A 541 -9.09 -38.84 -55.13
N VAL A 542 -8.61 -39.99 -54.63
CA VAL A 542 -8.81 -41.29 -55.27
C VAL A 542 -10.06 -41.93 -54.67
N HIS A 543 -11.06 -42.17 -55.49
CA HIS A 543 -12.28 -42.86 -55.12
C HIS A 543 -12.37 -44.20 -55.83
N THR A 544 -12.85 -45.22 -55.13
CA THR A 544 -13.13 -46.53 -55.73
C THR A 544 -14.56 -46.52 -56.22
N MET A 545 -14.75 -46.53 -57.55
CA MET A 545 -16.07 -46.54 -58.19
C MET A 545 -16.83 -47.84 -57.85
N PRO A 546 -18.16 -47.88 -58.03
CA PRO A 546 -18.95 -49.10 -57.87
C PRO A 546 -18.45 -50.29 -58.71
N SER A 547 -17.74 -50.01 -59.82
CA SER A 547 -17.09 -50.98 -60.69
C SER A 547 -15.77 -51.56 -60.15
N GLY A 548 -15.30 -51.12 -58.98
CA GLY A 548 -14.02 -51.53 -58.38
C GLY A 548 -12.79 -50.78 -58.92
N ALA A 549 -12.94 -49.93 -59.95
CA ALA A 549 -11.86 -49.11 -60.47
C ALA A 549 -11.56 -47.91 -59.57
N ARG A 550 -10.27 -47.67 -59.27
CA ARG A 550 -9.83 -46.45 -58.58
C ARG A 550 -9.67 -45.32 -59.59
N LYS A 551 -10.48 -44.27 -59.46
CA LYS A 551 -10.41 -43.07 -60.32
C LYS A 551 -10.04 -41.85 -59.49
N ARG A 552 -9.20 -40.97 -60.04
CA ARG A 552 -8.94 -39.65 -59.45
C ARG A 552 -10.11 -38.74 -59.80
N LEU A 553 -10.89 -38.35 -58.81
CA LEU A 553 -12.07 -37.51 -58.98
C LEU A 553 -11.74 -36.08 -58.55
N GLY A 554 -12.12 -35.10 -59.35
CA GLY A 554 -12.03 -33.68 -59.02
C GLY A 554 -10.62 -33.06 -58.94
N THR A 555 -10.61 -31.80 -58.52
CA THR A 555 -9.43 -30.97 -58.26
C THR A 555 -9.56 -30.27 -56.91
N TYR A 556 -8.44 -29.88 -56.30
CA TYR A 556 -8.44 -29.19 -55.02
C TYR A 556 -7.36 -28.10 -54.96
N SER A 557 -7.52 -27.20 -53.99
CA SER A 557 -6.47 -26.25 -53.60
C SER A 557 -6.50 -26.01 -52.10
N ILE A 558 -5.34 -25.70 -51.54
CA ILE A 558 -5.16 -25.48 -50.10
C ILE A 558 -4.56 -24.10 -49.91
N TYR A 559 -5.07 -23.36 -48.95
CA TYR A 559 -4.56 -22.06 -48.54
C TYR A 559 -4.24 -22.09 -47.06
N LEU A 560 -3.13 -21.45 -46.71
CA LEU A 560 -2.74 -21.16 -45.34
C LEU A 560 -2.63 -19.65 -45.19
N ASN A 561 -3.43 -19.06 -44.31
CA ASN A 561 -3.49 -17.60 -44.12
C ASN A 561 -3.68 -16.83 -45.44
N ASN A 562 -4.60 -17.30 -46.29
CA ASN A 562 -4.87 -16.80 -47.65
C ASN A 562 -3.75 -16.97 -48.69
N GLU A 563 -2.61 -17.57 -48.34
CA GLU A 563 -1.55 -17.92 -49.30
C GLU A 563 -1.76 -19.33 -49.85
N ARG A 564 -1.77 -19.47 -51.18
CA ARG A 564 -1.96 -20.77 -51.84
C ARG A 564 -0.72 -21.64 -51.67
N LEU A 565 -0.91 -22.86 -51.19
CA LEU A 565 0.15 -23.86 -51.12
C LEU A 565 0.16 -24.72 -52.40
N ILE A 566 1.36 -25.03 -52.88
CA ILE A 566 1.57 -25.87 -54.06
C ILE A 566 1.73 -27.33 -53.60
N PRO A 567 0.84 -28.25 -54.00
CA PRO A 567 0.96 -29.65 -53.63
C PRO A 567 2.07 -30.36 -54.42
N LEU A 568 2.88 -31.16 -53.72
CA LEU A 568 3.84 -32.10 -54.29
C LEU A 568 3.35 -33.52 -53.94
N ASN A 569 3.03 -34.35 -54.95
CA ASN A 569 2.48 -35.71 -54.76
C ASN A 569 1.25 -35.77 -53.83
N ASP A 570 0.30 -34.86 -54.03
CA ASP A 570 -0.93 -34.71 -53.22
C ASP A 570 -0.69 -34.34 -51.73
N GLU A 571 0.50 -33.84 -51.41
CA GLU A 571 0.90 -33.35 -50.08
C GLU A 571 1.29 -31.87 -50.12
N VAL A 572 0.91 -31.11 -49.09
CA VAL A 572 1.39 -29.74 -48.86
C VAL A 572 2.08 -29.62 -47.51
N THR A 573 3.06 -28.74 -47.43
CA THR A 573 3.74 -28.39 -46.18
C THR A 573 3.07 -27.18 -45.55
N LEU A 574 2.49 -27.32 -44.36
CA LEU A 574 1.90 -26.23 -43.59
C LEU A 574 2.98 -25.56 -42.72
N ASN A 575 3.30 -24.30 -43.00
CA ASN A 575 4.21 -23.48 -42.19
C ASN A 575 3.41 -22.66 -41.16
N LEU A 576 3.03 -23.30 -40.05
CA LEU A 576 2.18 -22.68 -39.01
C LEU A 576 3.00 -21.71 -38.15
N LYS A 577 2.58 -20.44 -38.11
CA LYS A 577 3.19 -19.39 -37.27
C LYS A 577 2.66 -19.45 -35.85
N LYS A 578 3.36 -18.84 -34.89
CA LYS A 578 2.83 -18.63 -33.53
C LYS A 578 1.56 -17.78 -33.60
N GLY A 579 0.49 -18.22 -32.92
CA GLY A 579 -0.83 -17.60 -32.98
C GLY A 579 -1.84 -18.38 -33.84
N TRP A 580 -2.88 -17.70 -34.31
CA TRP A 580 -3.93 -18.30 -35.15
C TRP A 580 -3.48 -18.46 -36.60
N ASN A 581 -3.72 -19.64 -37.16
CA ASN A 581 -3.47 -19.97 -38.56
C ASN A 581 -4.75 -20.46 -39.22
N GLU A 582 -5.17 -19.80 -40.29
CA GLU A 582 -6.36 -20.16 -41.06
C GLU A 582 -5.99 -21.16 -42.16
N ILE A 583 -6.67 -22.31 -42.19
CA ILE A 583 -6.52 -23.35 -43.20
C ILE A 583 -7.81 -23.40 -44.00
N GLN A 584 -7.71 -23.18 -45.31
CA GLN A 584 -8.82 -23.30 -46.25
C GLN A 584 -8.52 -24.40 -47.27
N ILE A 585 -9.51 -25.26 -47.54
CA ILE A 585 -9.42 -26.32 -48.55
C ILE A 585 -10.61 -26.18 -49.49
N LEU A 586 -10.33 -25.96 -50.77
CA LEU A 586 -11.37 -25.95 -51.80
C LEU A 586 -11.33 -27.26 -52.57
N TYR A 587 -12.49 -27.87 -52.77
CA TYR A 587 -12.69 -29.05 -53.58
C TYR A 587 -13.70 -28.77 -54.69
N HIS A 588 -13.37 -29.16 -55.92
CA HIS A 588 -14.31 -29.19 -57.04
C HIS A 588 -14.36 -30.61 -57.59
N TRP A 589 -15.50 -31.27 -57.43
CA TRP A 589 -15.66 -32.68 -57.80
C TRP A 589 -16.29 -32.84 -59.18
N GLY A 590 -15.72 -33.76 -59.96
CA GLY A 590 -16.19 -34.13 -61.29
C GLY A 590 -15.22 -35.13 -61.94
N ASP A 591 -15.51 -35.51 -63.18
CA ASP A 591 -14.67 -36.45 -63.92
C ASP A 591 -13.45 -35.70 -64.47
N LEU A 592 -12.28 -35.93 -63.87
CA LEU A 592 -11.05 -35.24 -64.23
C LEU A 592 -10.60 -35.57 -65.67
N GLU A 593 -10.87 -36.78 -66.16
CA GLU A 593 -10.48 -37.22 -67.50
C GLU A 593 -11.40 -36.61 -68.56
N LEU A 594 -12.71 -36.64 -68.31
CA LEU A 594 -13.71 -36.12 -69.25
C LEU A 594 -13.96 -34.61 -69.12
N ARG A 595 -13.44 -33.98 -68.04
CA ARG A 595 -13.66 -32.57 -67.67
C ARG A 595 -15.14 -32.18 -67.70
N LYS A 596 -15.97 -33.03 -67.12
CA LYS A 596 -17.43 -32.87 -67.05
C LYS A 596 -17.95 -33.28 -65.68
N ASP A 597 -19.17 -32.84 -65.38
CA ASP A 597 -19.88 -33.30 -64.19
C ASP A 597 -20.10 -34.81 -64.24
N MET A 598 -20.02 -35.44 -63.06
CA MET A 598 -20.37 -36.84 -62.89
C MET A 598 -21.82 -37.01 -62.44
N LYS A 599 -22.34 -38.22 -62.61
CA LYS A 599 -23.61 -38.60 -62.01
C LYS A 599 -23.50 -38.54 -60.49
N ARG A 600 -24.62 -38.21 -59.85
CA ARG A 600 -24.70 -38.05 -58.39
C ARG A 600 -24.21 -39.27 -57.61
N GLU A 601 -24.49 -40.46 -58.10
CA GLU A 601 -24.12 -41.75 -57.50
C GLU A 601 -22.60 -41.98 -57.45
N ASP A 602 -21.85 -41.33 -58.34
CA ASP A 602 -20.41 -41.48 -58.49
C ASP A 602 -19.61 -40.42 -57.72
N LEU A 603 -20.29 -39.44 -57.12
CA LEU A 603 -19.64 -38.42 -56.29
C LEU A 603 -19.26 -39.00 -54.92
N PRO A 604 -18.08 -38.67 -54.39
CA PRO A 604 -17.64 -39.18 -53.09
C PRO A 604 -18.51 -38.61 -51.96
N TYR A 605 -18.90 -39.47 -51.02
CA TYR A 605 -19.62 -39.06 -49.81
C TYR A 605 -18.72 -38.35 -48.79
N GLU A 606 -17.44 -38.73 -48.73
CA GLU A 606 -16.45 -38.24 -47.78
C GLU A 606 -15.09 -38.09 -48.47
N THR A 607 -14.27 -37.18 -47.95
CA THR A 607 -12.85 -37.07 -48.31
C THR A 607 -11.99 -37.12 -47.06
N TYR A 608 -10.79 -37.67 -47.21
CA TYR A 608 -9.86 -37.93 -46.11
C TYR A 608 -8.66 -37.00 -46.19
N ILE A 609 -8.36 -36.41 -45.04
CA ILE A 609 -7.17 -35.61 -44.77
C ILE A 609 -6.18 -36.45 -43.97
N GLY A 610 -4.94 -36.56 -44.44
CA GLY A 610 -3.88 -37.33 -43.81
C GLY A 610 -2.73 -36.47 -43.29
N LYS A 611 -1.85 -37.12 -42.52
CA LYS A 611 -0.61 -36.61 -41.91
C LYS A 611 -0.75 -35.50 -40.86
N PHE A 612 -1.62 -34.51 -41.08
CA PHE A 612 -1.95 -33.52 -40.05
C PHE A 612 -3.10 -34.04 -39.19
N ASN A 613 -2.93 -34.03 -37.88
CA ASN A 613 -3.96 -34.50 -36.95
C ASN A 613 -4.64 -33.30 -36.29
N PHE A 614 -5.85 -32.98 -36.75
CA PHE A 614 -6.63 -31.87 -36.19
C PHE A 614 -7.11 -32.18 -34.76
N ALA A 615 -7.40 -33.44 -34.43
CA ALA A 615 -7.84 -33.83 -33.09
C ALA A 615 -6.78 -33.64 -32.00
N LYS A 616 -5.49 -33.51 -32.36
CA LYS A 616 -4.40 -33.24 -31.41
C LYS A 616 -4.21 -31.75 -31.09
N GLN A 617 -4.91 -30.84 -31.76
CA GLN A 617 -4.74 -29.40 -31.55
C GLN A 617 -5.63 -28.92 -30.40
N LYS A 618 -5.07 -28.13 -29.48
CA LYS A 618 -5.77 -27.69 -28.25
C LYS A 618 -6.87 -26.66 -28.49
N LYS A 619 -6.72 -25.81 -29.50
CA LYS A 619 -7.60 -24.66 -29.76
C LYS A 619 -7.88 -24.56 -31.25
N ILE A 620 -9.13 -24.83 -31.62
CA ILE A 620 -9.60 -24.83 -33.01
C ILE A 620 -10.92 -24.08 -33.09
N ARG A 621 -11.05 -23.22 -34.10
CA ARG A 621 -12.28 -22.46 -34.37
C ARG A 621 -12.52 -22.36 -35.86
N ALA A 622 -13.76 -22.56 -36.31
CA ALA A 622 -14.11 -22.43 -37.72
C ALA A 622 -14.06 -20.97 -38.18
N ASP A 623 -14.57 -20.06 -37.35
CA ASP A 623 -14.51 -18.62 -37.56
C ASP A 623 -13.69 -17.94 -36.46
N LEU A 624 -12.71 -17.13 -36.87
CA LEU A 624 -11.85 -16.39 -35.94
C LEU A 624 -12.54 -15.15 -35.35
N ILE A 625 -13.34 -14.47 -36.17
CA ILE A 625 -13.97 -13.19 -35.85
C ILE A 625 -15.25 -13.47 -35.05
N PRO A 626 -15.42 -12.87 -33.85
CA PRO A 626 -16.67 -13.00 -33.09
C PRO A 626 -17.82 -12.29 -33.83
N LEU A 627 -19.05 -12.74 -33.58
CA LEU A 627 -20.23 -12.04 -34.08
C LEU A 627 -20.28 -10.63 -33.46
N THR A 628 -20.88 -9.69 -34.20
CA THR A 628 -21.05 -8.31 -33.74
C THR A 628 -22.28 -8.23 -32.82
N TYR A 629 -22.07 -7.71 -31.62
CA TYR A 629 -23.15 -7.43 -30.67
C TYR A 629 -23.95 -6.22 -31.13
N VAL A 630 -25.27 -6.36 -31.21
CA VAL A 630 -26.20 -5.28 -31.56
C VAL A 630 -27.36 -5.25 -30.57
N ASP A 631 -28.03 -4.10 -30.47
CA ASP A 631 -29.24 -4.02 -29.69
C ASP A 631 -30.36 -4.90 -30.30
N VAL A 632 -31.29 -5.33 -29.46
CA VAL A 632 -32.38 -6.25 -29.84
C VAL A 632 -33.24 -5.64 -30.95
N HIS A 633 -33.55 -4.35 -30.85
CA HIS A 633 -34.38 -3.66 -31.81
C HIS A 633 -33.70 -3.63 -33.19
N SER A 634 -32.40 -3.35 -33.26
CA SER A 634 -31.63 -3.41 -34.49
C SER A 634 -31.55 -4.83 -35.06
N LEU A 635 -31.37 -5.85 -34.21
CA LEU A 635 -31.39 -7.25 -34.67
C LEU A 635 -32.73 -7.63 -35.31
N TYR A 636 -33.84 -7.13 -34.76
CA TYR A 636 -35.19 -7.46 -35.22
C TYR A 636 -35.67 -6.62 -36.40
N HIS A 637 -35.26 -5.35 -36.51
CA HIS A 637 -35.83 -4.41 -37.47
C HIS A 637 -34.84 -3.87 -38.51
N ASN A 638 -33.55 -3.75 -38.17
CA ASN A 638 -32.56 -3.09 -39.03
C ASN A 638 -31.66 -4.06 -39.80
N ILE A 639 -31.57 -5.32 -39.38
CA ILE A 639 -30.69 -6.32 -39.97
C ILE A 639 -31.47 -7.26 -40.87
N SER A 640 -30.94 -7.51 -42.07
CA SER A 640 -31.55 -8.41 -43.05
C SER A 640 -31.73 -9.83 -42.50
N PRO A 641 -32.84 -10.52 -42.81
CA PRO A 641 -33.05 -11.91 -42.40
C PRO A 641 -31.90 -12.83 -42.84
N ASN A 642 -31.59 -13.84 -42.02
CA ASN A 642 -30.49 -14.80 -42.26
C ASN A 642 -29.06 -14.21 -42.25
N ASN A 643 -28.85 -12.98 -41.75
CA ASN A 643 -27.51 -12.42 -41.61
C ASN A 643 -26.77 -13.03 -40.42
N ARG A 644 -25.76 -13.86 -40.71
CA ARG A 644 -25.09 -14.71 -39.71
C ARG A 644 -24.05 -14.01 -38.84
N ASN A 645 -23.84 -12.71 -39.02
CA ASN A 645 -22.73 -11.98 -38.40
C ASN A 645 -23.11 -11.24 -37.12
N TYR A 646 -24.39 -11.22 -36.75
CA TYR A 646 -24.90 -10.45 -35.64
C TYR A 646 -25.57 -11.34 -34.58
N PHE A 647 -25.49 -10.90 -33.33
CA PHE A 647 -26.21 -11.50 -32.22
C PHE A 647 -26.68 -10.40 -31.26
N SER A 648 -27.72 -10.72 -30.47
CA SER A 648 -28.15 -9.85 -29.38
C SER A 648 -28.43 -10.67 -28.13
N ILE A 649 -28.63 -9.98 -27.02
CA ILE A 649 -29.01 -10.56 -25.74
C ILE A 649 -30.36 -9.96 -25.36
N HIS A 650 -31.42 -10.76 -25.42
CA HIS A 650 -32.78 -10.36 -25.08
C HIS A 650 -33.28 -11.24 -23.93
N GLU A 651 -33.87 -10.64 -22.90
CA GLU A 651 -34.39 -11.37 -21.73
C GLU A 651 -33.37 -12.38 -21.17
N ARG A 652 -32.09 -12.00 -21.15
CA ARG A 652 -30.98 -12.82 -20.63
C ARG A 652 -30.74 -14.10 -21.43
N GLN A 653 -31.14 -14.13 -22.71
CA GLN A 653 -30.87 -15.22 -23.65
C GLN A 653 -30.13 -14.67 -24.86
N ILE A 654 -29.24 -15.48 -25.43
CA ILE A 654 -28.56 -15.13 -26.69
C ILE A 654 -29.53 -15.41 -27.82
N VAL A 655 -29.76 -14.39 -28.65
CA VAL A 655 -30.72 -14.42 -29.73
C VAL A 655 -30.04 -14.19 -31.08
N LEU A 656 -30.46 -15.00 -32.06
CA LEU A 656 -30.02 -14.99 -33.45
C LEU A 656 -31.22 -14.81 -34.39
N ASN A 657 -30.98 -14.19 -35.54
CA ASN A 657 -31.97 -13.98 -36.60
C ASN A 657 -31.89 -15.03 -37.74
N TYR A 658 -31.27 -16.18 -37.46
CA TYR A 658 -31.12 -17.30 -38.39
C TYR A 658 -31.07 -18.61 -37.61
N GLN A 659 -31.44 -19.71 -38.27
CA GLN A 659 -31.33 -21.05 -37.69
C GLN A 659 -29.90 -21.58 -37.90
N PRO A 660 -29.07 -21.73 -36.85
CA PRO A 660 -27.76 -22.35 -36.99
C PRO A 660 -27.92 -23.86 -37.27
N LYS A 661 -27.15 -24.38 -38.22
CA LYS A 661 -27.10 -25.82 -38.54
C LYS A 661 -25.80 -26.41 -38.00
N ASN A 662 -25.91 -27.32 -37.03
CA ASN A 662 -24.80 -28.06 -36.42
C ASN A 662 -23.65 -27.17 -35.89
N CYS A 663 -23.92 -25.96 -35.44
CA CYS A 663 -22.89 -25.00 -35.03
C CYS A 663 -22.73 -24.96 -33.50
N ILE A 664 -21.49 -25.05 -33.02
CA ILE A 664 -21.15 -24.83 -31.60
C ILE A 664 -20.75 -23.37 -31.41
N PHE A 665 -21.41 -22.69 -30.49
CA PHE A 665 -21.13 -21.32 -30.09
C PHE A 665 -20.39 -21.28 -28.75
N GLN A 666 -19.54 -20.27 -28.56
CA GLN A 666 -18.89 -19.97 -27.27
C GLN A 666 -19.06 -18.49 -26.96
N LEU A 667 -19.80 -18.19 -25.89
CA LEU A 667 -19.91 -16.87 -25.33
C LEU A 667 -18.74 -16.65 -24.37
N VAL A 668 -18.03 -15.54 -24.54
CA VAL A 668 -17.02 -15.04 -23.61
C VAL A 668 -17.53 -13.69 -23.08
N TYR A 669 -17.64 -13.53 -21.77
CA TYR A 669 -18.12 -12.29 -21.16
C TYR A 669 -17.45 -12.01 -19.82
N GLU A 670 -17.44 -10.74 -19.43
CA GLU A 670 -17.04 -10.30 -18.09
C GLU A 670 -18.28 -10.31 -17.18
N SER A 671 -18.19 -11.01 -16.04
CA SER A 671 -19.22 -10.97 -14.98
C SER A 671 -18.68 -10.24 -13.76
N ASP A 672 -19.44 -9.25 -13.28
CA ASP A 672 -19.25 -8.70 -11.94
C ASP A 672 -20.03 -9.62 -10.98
N THR A 673 -19.35 -10.45 -10.18
CA THR A 673 -20.00 -11.03 -9.00
C THR A 673 -20.41 -9.88 -8.08
N ASN A 674 -21.49 -10.02 -7.31
CA ASN A 674 -21.87 -9.08 -6.25
C ASN A 674 -20.66 -8.80 -5.36
N VAL A 675 -19.94 -7.71 -5.66
CA VAL A 675 -18.84 -7.19 -4.87
C VAL A 675 -19.49 -6.78 -3.56
N THR A 676 -19.20 -7.49 -2.46
CA THR A 676 -19.31 -6.89 -1.14
C THR A 676 -18.52 -5.60 -1.24
N GLN A 677 -19.21 -4.46 -1.20
CA GLN A 677 -18.60 -3.13 -1.30
C GLN A 677 -17.74 -2.92 -0.07
N ASN A 678 -16.54 -3.52 -0.06
CA ASN A 678 -15.59 -3.36 1.01
C ASN A 678 -14.86 -2.04 0.75
N ASN A 679 -15.12 -1.09 1.62
CA ASN A 679 -14.46 0.21 1.70
C ASN A 679 -13.42 0.24 2.83
N THR A 680 -13.13 -0.90 3.46
CA THR A 680 -12.22 -1.02 4.59
C THR A 680 -11.09 -2.00 4.30
N ILE A 681 -9.89 -1.64 4.75
CA ILE A 681 -8.68 -2.49 4.65
C ILE A 681 -7.99 -2.61 6.00
N ILE A 682 -7.12 -3.61 6.11
CA ILE A 682 -6.08 -3.66 7.14
C ILE A 682 -4.73 -3.72 6.44
N LEU A 683 -3.75 -3.02 7.01
CA LEU A 683 -2.35 -3.11 6.62
C LEU A 683 -1.54 -3.82 7.71
N ARG A 684 -0.63 -4.68 7.26
CA ARG A 684 0.39 -5.34 8.08
C ARG A 684 1.77 -4.98 7.55
N ALA A 685 2.69 -4.63 8.44
CA ALA A 685 4.10 -4.48 8.11
C ALA A 685 4.95 -5.38 9.01
N THR A 686 5.69 -6.31 8.41
CA THR A 686 6.59 -7.23 9.12
C THR A 686 8.02 -6.71 9.02
N LEU A 687 8.58 -6.30 10.15
CA LEU A 687 9.95 -5.87 10.30
C LEU A 687 10.79 -7.09 10.69
N SER A 688 11.91 -7.31 10.00
CA SER A 688 12.82 -8.42 10.29
C SER A 688 14.28 -8.00 10.17
N ARG A 689 15.14 -8.68 10.91
CA ARG A 689 16.60 -8.56 10.83
C ARG A 689 17.26 -9.94 10.79
N ASP A 690 18.46 -10.00 10.24
CA ASP A 690 19.31 -11.19 10.36
C ASP A 690 19.54 -11.51 11.86
N PRO A 691 19.27 -12.74 12.32
CA PRO A 691 19.51 -13.15 13.71
C PRO A 691 20.92 -12.85 14.20
N ASN A 692 21.93 -12.90 13.32
CA ASN A 692 23.34 -12.70 13.65
C ASN A 692 23.70 -11.23 13.90
N VAL A 693 22.86 -10.27 13.50
CA VAL A 693 23.11 -8.84 13.67
C VAL A 693 22.07 -8.26 14.63
N VAL A 694 22.44 -8.10 15.89
CA VAL A 694 21.52 -7.81 17.01
C VAL A 694 21.26 -6.33 17.29
N ASP A 695 22.03 -5.46 16.66
CA ASP A 695 22.22 -4.05 17.00
C ASP A 695 21.55 -3.07 16.03
N ILE A 696 20.90 -3.57 14.99
CA ILE A 696 20.22 -2.77 13.97
C ILE A 696 18.72 -3.07 13.93
N THR A 697 17.94 -2.07 13.51
CA THR A 697 16.51 -2.19 13.27
C THR A 697 16.11 -1.45 12.01
N PRO A 698 15.22 -2.03 11.18
CA PRO A 698 14.53 -1.24 10.17
C PRO A 698 13.57 -0.26 10.85
N LYS A 699 13.24 0.83 10.14
CA LYS A 699 12.36 1.87 10.66
C LYS A 699 11.31 2.26 9.64
N ILE A 700 10.08 2.43 10.11
CA ILE A 700 9.00 3.01 9.32
C ILE A 700 8.69 4.38 9.91
N LYS A 701 8.76 5.45 9.12
CA LYS A 701 8.45 6.83 9.55
C LYS A 701 7.04 7.23 9.16
N ARG A 702 6.62 6.86 7.95
CA ARG A 702 5.29 7.22 7.44
C ARG A 702 4.80 6.20 6.42
N ILE A 703 3.50 5.93 6.42
CA ILE A 703 2.84 5.11 5.41
C ILE A 703 1.72 5.94 4.77
N ARG A 704 1.71 6.01 3.45
CA ARG A 704 0.71 6.76 2.68
C ARG A 704 0.01 5.82 1.71
N LEU A 705 -1.31 5.66 1.86
CA LEU A 705 -2.12 4.78 1.04
C LEU A 705 -3.00 5.60 0.09
N ARG A 706 -3.21 5.13 -1.13
CA ARG A 706 -4.14 5.72 -2.11
C ARG A 706 -5.08 4.65 -2.63
N ALA A 707 -6.38 4.92 -2.54
CA ALA A 707 -7.44 4.04 -3.01
C ALA A 707 -8.14 4.60 -4.25
N LYS A 708 -8.54 3.69 -5.13
CA LYS A 708 -9.36 3.95 -6.33
C LYS A 708 -10.60 3.09 -6.33
#